data_AF-A0A7J9N7V5-F1
#
_entry.id   AF-A0A7J9N7V5-F1
#
_cell.length_a   1.000
_cell.length_b   1.000
_cell.length_c   1.000
_cell.angle_alpha   90.00
_cell.angle_beta   90.00
_cell.angle_gamma   90.00
#
_symmetry.space_group_name_H-M   'P 1'
#
loop_
_entity.id
_entity.type
_entity.pdbx_description
1 polymer ?
#
loop_
_entity_poly.entity_id
_entity_poly.type
_entity_poly.pdbx_seq_one_letter_code
_entity_poly.pdbx_strand_id
1 'polypeptide(L)'
;METISVPKFIFFFITAMFMSFNLIHCTITYDKKSIVINGQRRILISGSIHYPRSTPDMWESLIKKAKNGGLDVIDTYVFWNGHEPSPGNVKNLSLDLKKLCLLFLSFDFYATSPRPIVQYNFEGRYDLVRFIKTVQKMGLYVHLRIGPYVCAEWNFGGFPVWLKYVPGISFRTDNEPFKRAMQGFTEKIVQMMKNEKLFASQGGPIILSQIENEYGPESKALGAAGHGYVNWAAKMAVGLDTGVPWVMCKEDDAPDPVINTCNGFYCDAFSPNKPYKPKLWTEAWSGWFTEFGGPIHRRPVQDLAFAVARFIQKGGAFINYYMYHGGTNFGRTAGGPFITTSYDYDAPIDEYGLIRQPKYGHLQELHKAIKLCEHALVSSDPTVTSLGTFQQAHVFSSKGSCAAFLSNYDMKSAASVIFNNRHYKLPPWSISILPDCRNAVFNTAKVGVKTSHTKMSPTNSKMFSWETYDEDISSLGESSRITARGLLEQMNVTRDASDYLWYTTSIDISPSESFLRGGKKPTLNVDSAGHALHVFINGQFLGSAFGTRKDRGFTFTGPVNLHAGANHIALVSVAVGLPNVGLHFETWKTGIVGVYLNGLDKRKKDLSSHKWSYQVGLKGEAMYLATPEGVSSVEWIQGSLATQSRQSMTWHKAYFDAPTGNEPLALDMRSMGKGQVWINGQSVGRYWMAYGNGECGKCSYSGTYRPTKCQGGCGRPTQRWYHVPRSWLKPKQNLLVVFEELGGDASKISLVRRSVLNRHHHNK
;
A
#
# COMPACT_ATOMS: atom_id res chain seq x y z
N MET A 1 17.72 -4.36 77.80
CA MET A 1 17.13 -4.01 76.48
C MET A 1 18.28 -3.84 75.52
N GLU A 2 18.46 -4.84 74.67
CA GLU A 2 19.59 -4.98 73.75
C GLU A 2 19.48 -3.96 72.62
N THR A 3 20.54 -3.17 72.45
CA THR A 3 20.76 -2.35 71.26
C THR A 3 21.24 -3.26 70.14
N ILE A 4 20.36 -3.56 69.19
CA ILE A 4 20.68 -4.34 67.99
C ILE A 4 21.59 -3.49 67.09
N SER A 5 22.87 -3.89 67.05
CA SER A 5 23.86 -3.45 66.08
C SER A 5 23.50 -4.01 64.70
N VAL A 6 23.05 -3.14 63.79
CA VAL A 6 22.90 -3.50 62.37
C VAL A 6 24.31 -3.54 61.74
N PRO A 7 24.76 -4.66 61.14
CA PRO A 7 26.10 -4.75 60.59
C PRO A 7 26.26 -3.78 59.42
N LYS A 8 27.37 -3.03 59.40
CA LYS A 8 27.80 -2.15 58.28
C LYS A 8 27.78 -2.85 56.90
N PHE A 9 27.74 -4.18 56.87
CA PHE A 9 27.59 -5.01 55.67
C PHE A 9 26.22 -4.86 54.97
N ILE A 10 25.13 -4.65 55.70
CA ILE A 10 23.78 -4.52 55.10
C ILE A 10 23.62 -3.17 54.40
N PHE A 11 24.23 -2.11 54.94
CA PHE A 11 24.21 -0.78 54.31
C PHE A 11 25.03 -0.72 53.02
N PHE A 12 26.13 -1.49 52.94
CA PHE A 12 26.96 -1.61 51.74
C PHE A 12 26.30 -2.46 50.65
N PHE A 13 25.56 -3.51 51.02
CA PHE A 13 24.78 -4.31 50.06
C PHE A 13 23.57 -3.55 49.49
N ILE A 14 22.91 -2.72 50.31
CA ILE A 14 21.79 -1.90 49.86
C ILE A 14 22.29 -0.76 48.95
N THR A 15 23.41 -0.10 49.27
CA THR A 15 24.00 0.91 48.37
C THR A 15 24.57 0.32 47.07
N ALA A 16 25.11 -0.92 47.09
CA ALA A 16 25.51 -1.64 45.88
C ALA A 16 24.31 -2.16 45.04
N MET A 17 23.18 -2.53 45.67
CA MET A 17 21.92 -2.82 44.97
C MET A 17 21.26 -1.56 44.39
N PHE A 18 21.42 -0.39 45.02
CA PHE A 18 20.92 0.88 44.47
C PHE A 18 21.84 1.47 43.38
N MET A 19 23.14 1.14 43.36
CA MET A 19 24.06 1.54 42.27
C MET A 19 24.06 0.60 41.06
N SER A 20 23.32 -0.52 41.07
CA SER A 20 23.24 -1.46 39.94
C SER A 20 21.99 -1.29 39.06
N PHE A 21 21.11 -0.34 39.37
CA PHE A 21 20.13 0.17 38.41
C PHE A 21 20.75 1.28 37.54
N ASN A 22 21.83 0.96 36.82
CA ASN A 22 22.09 1.72 35.61
C ASN A 22 20.94 1.37 34.67
N LEU A 23 19.95 2.28 34.57
CA LEU A 23 19.06 2.35 33.43
C LEU A 23 19.96 2.25 32.20
N ILE A 24 19.92 1.11 31.51
CA ILE A 24 20.66 0.92 30.26
C ILE A 24 20.02 1.89 29.27
N HIS A 25 20.51 3.11 29.23
CA HIS A 25 20.15 4.08 28.21
C HIS A 25 20.70 3.53 26.89
N CYS A 26 19.80 3.02 26.05
CA CYS A 26 20.13 2.57 24.73
C CYS A 26 20.27 3.81 23.85
N THR A 27 21.49 4.08 23.37
CA THR A 27 21.81 5.31 22.64
C THR A 27 21.83 5.01 21.15
N ILE A 28 20.98 5.69 20.37
CA ILE A 28 21.01 5.64 18.91
C ILE A 28 21.54 6.95 18.35
N THR A 29 22.68 6.90 17.68
CA THR A 29 23.28 8.04 16.97
C THR A 29 23.68 7.63 15.57
N TYR A 30 24.43 8.49 14.87
CA TYR A 30 25.02 8.17 13.58
C TYR A 30 26.34 8.91 13.42
N ASP A 31 27.17 8.42 12.51
CA ASP A 31 28.32 9.15 12.00
C ASP A 31 28.44 8.93 10.48
N LYS A 32 29.55 9.37 9.88
CA LYS A 32 29.79 9.24 8.44
C LYS A 32 29.68 7.80 7.90
N LYS A 33 29.84 6.80 8.76
CA LYS A 33 29.85 5.38 8.38
C LYS A 33 28.48 4.76 8.46
N SER A 34 27.82 4.86 9.60
CA SER A 34 26.58 4.12 9.83
C SER A 34 25.73 4.74 10.94
N ILE A 35 24.55 4.16 11.13
CA ILE A 35 23.85 4.25 12.41
C ILE A 35 24.71 3.56 13.48
N VAL A 36 24.76 4.16 14.66
CA VAL A 36 25.49 3.68 15.83
C VAL A 36 24.47 3.30 16.90
N ILE A 37 24.44 2.02 17.26
CA ILE A 37 23.51 1.48 18.26
C ILE A 37 24.35 1.06 19.47
N ASN A 38 24.13 1.70 20.62
CA ASN A 38 24.88 1.43 21.87
C ASN A 38 26.40 1.52 21.67
N GLY A 39 26.85 2.56 20.98
CA GLY A 39 28.27 2.79 20.68
C GLY A 39 28.85 1.90 19.58
N GLN A 40 28.07 0.97 19.00
CA GLN A 40 28.51 0.08 17.93
C GLN A 40 27.94 0.50 16.58
N ARG A 41 28.83 0.75 15.60
CA ARG A 41 28.45 0.90 14.20
C ARG A 41 27.89 -0.42 13.67
N ARG A 42 26.84 -0.34 12.84
CA ARG A 42 26.14 -1.51 12.29
C ARG A 42 25.85 -1.35 10.81
N ILE A 43 25.95 -2.44 10.06
CA ILE A 43 25.39 -2.55 8.71
C ILE A 43 23.99 -3.15 8.85
N LEU A 44 22.97 -2.33 8.71
CA LEU A 44 21.59 -2.70 8.98
C LEU A 44 20.88 -3.18 7.72
N ILE A 45 20.32 -4.39 7.78
CA ILE A 45 19.54 -4.99 6.70
C ILE A 45 18.06 -4.94 7.12
N SER A 46 17.25 -4.23 6.35
CA SER A 46 15.85 -3.92 6.65
C SER A 46 14.92 -4.46 5.56
N GLY A 47 13.64 -4.63 5.90
CA GLY A 47 12.61 -4.96 4.93
C GLY A 47 11.23 -4.44 5.33
N SER A 48 10.50 -3.90 4.35
CA SER A 48 9.17 -3.35 4.57
C SER A 48 8.11 -4.44 4.73
N ILE A 49 7.33 -4.33 5.82
CA ILE A 49 6.12 -5.12 6.09
C ILE A 49 5.06 -4.14 6.60
N HIS A 50 4.07 -3.81 5.77
CA HIS A 50 3.00 -2.89 6.16
C HIS A 50 1.92 -3.62 6.96
N TYR A 51 1.77 -3.24 8.24
CA TYR A 51 0.87 -3.93 9.17
C TYR A 51 -0.58 -4.06 8.66
N PRO A 52 -1.22 -3.07 7.98
CA PRO A 52 -2.60 -3.23 7.51
C PRO A 52 -2.74 -4.07 6.23
N ARG A 53 -1.62 -4.44 5.58
CA ARG A 53 -1.62 -5.30 4.38
C ARG A 53 -1.56 -6.80 4.71
N SER A 54 -1.61 -7.14 6.00
CA SER A 54 -1.71 -8.51 6.51
C SER A 54 -2.56 -8.52 7.78
N THR A 55 -2.98 -9.69 8.26
CA THR A 55 -3.75 -9.77 9.51
C THR A 55 -2.84 -9.92 10.74
N PRO A 56 -3.30 -9.56 11.95
CA PRO A 56 -2.55 -9.76 13.18
C PRO A 56 -2.01 -11.19 13.38
N ASP A 57 -2.76 -12.20 12.94
CA ASP A 57 -2.36 -13.61 13.01
C ASP A 57 -1.19 -13.97 12.08
N MET A 58 -1.00 -13.19 11.00
CA MET A 58 0.12 -13.37 10.07
C MET A 58 1.40 -12.72 10.57
N TRP A 59 1.31 -11.62 11.33
CA TRP A 59 2.48 -10.78 11.68
C TRP A 59 3.61 -11.58 12.32
N GLU A 60 3.32 -12.43 13.29
CA GLU A 60 4.35 -13.23 13.97
C GLU A 60 5.10 -14.14 12.98
N SER A 61 4.37 -14.80 12.07
CA SER A 61 4.95 -15.66 11.03
C SER A 61 5.78 -14.87 10.01
N LEU A 62 5.29 -13.71 9.58
CA LEU A 62 5.97 -12.84 8.63
C LEU A 62 7.27 -12.29 9.20
N ILE A 63 7.23 -11.77 10.43
CA ILE A 63 8.38 -11.21 11.14
C ILE A 63 9.42 -12.32 11.44
N LYS A 64 8.96 -13.53 11.81
CA LYS A 64 9.86 -14.67 11.99
C LYS A 64 10.56 -15.06 10.69
N LYS A 65 9.87 -15.05 9.55
CA LYS A 65 10.48 -15.27 8.23
C LYS A 65 11.47 -14.15 7.88
N ALA A 66 11.15 -12.89 8.15
CA ALA A 66 12.08 -11.76 8.00
C ALA A 66 13.38 -11.96 8.83
N LYS A 67 13.25 -12.29 10.12
CA LYS A 67 14.40 -12.61 10.99
C LYS A 67 15.22 -13.76 10.43
N ASN A 68 14.58 -14.87 10.08
CA ASN A 68 15.26 -16.03 9.50
C ASN A 68 15.93 -15.69 8.16
N GLY A 69 15.35 -14.77 7.40
CA GLY A 69 15.90 -14.23 6.16
C GLY A 69 17.11 -13.33 6.37
N GLY A 70 17.49 -13.01 7.61
CA GLY A 70 18.67 -12.22 7.94
C GLY A 70 18.42 -10.71 8.03
N LEU A 71 17.16 -10.28 8.20
CA LEU A 71 16.87 -8.88 8.50
C LEU A 71 17.22 -8.55 9.95
N ASP A 72 17.74 -7.34 10.18
CA ASP A 72 17.91 -6.71 11.48
C ASP A 72 16.73 -5.78 11.84
N VAL A 73 16.07 -5.22 10.83
CA VAL A 73 15.06 -4.15 10.98
C VAL A 73 13.80 -4.47 10.17
N ILE A 74 12.62 -4.17 10.73
CA ILE A 74 11.36 -4.11 10.00
C ILE A 74 11.02 -2.64 9.73
N ASP A 75 10.72 -2.34 8.47
CA ASP A 75 10.27 -1.03 8.03
C ASP A 75 8.74 -1.03 7.86
N THR A 76 8.07 0.04 8.30
CA THR A 76 6.66 0.25 7.96
C THR A 76 6.30 1.72 7.92
N TYR A 77 5.46 2.09 6.95
CA TYR A 77 4.70 3.33 7.00
C TYR A 77 3.63 3.34 8.10
N VAL A 78 3.13 4.53 8.46
CA VAL A 78 1.91 4.73 9.26
C VAL A 78 0.79 5.28 8.37
N PHE A 79 -0.38 4.66 8.38
CA PHE A 79 -1.47 4.96 7.43
C PHE A 79 -2.56 5.84 8.05
N TRP A 80 -2.38 7.17 7.97
CA TRP A 80 -3.24 8.15 8.66
C TRP A 80 -4.73 7.99 8.35
N ASN A 81 -5.10 7.86 7.07
CA ASN A 81 -6.51 7.68 6.66
C ASN A 81 -7.21 6.47 7.28
N GLY A 82 -6.47 5.40 7.57
CA GLY A 82 -7.00 4.23 8.28
C GLY A 82 -7.11 4.45 9.78
N HIS A 83 -6.20 5.26 10.35
CA HIS A 83 -6.19 5.59 11.77
C HIS A 83 -7.15 6.71 12.14
N GLU A 84 -7.51 7.60 11.21
CA GLU A 84 -8.41 8.73 11.47
C GLU A 84 -9.44 8.86 10.33
N PRO A 85 -10.41 7.93 10.25
CA PRO A 85 -11.39 7.89 9.16
C PRO A 85 -12.33 9.10 9.14
N SER A 86 -12.54 9.72 10.29
CA SER A 86 -13.22 11.02 10.48
C SER A 86 -12.40 11.89 11.42
N PRO A 87 -12.56 13.23 11.41
CA PRO A 87 -11.82 14.10 12.32
C PRO A 87 -12.02 13.67 13.78
N GLY A 88 -10.93 13.35 14.49
CA GLY A 88 -10.96 13.23 15.95
C GLY A 88 -11.18 14.61 16.57
N ASN A 89 -11.62 14.68 17.84
CA ASN A 89 -11.75 15.96 18.57
C ASN A 89 -10.43 16.75 18.46
N VAL A 90 -10.39 17.72 17.54
CA VAL A 90 -9.34 18.74 17.45
C VAL A 90 -9.54 19.63 18.68
N LYS A 91 -9.03 19.20 19.83
CA LYS A 91 -8.94 20.07 21.00
C LYS A 91 -8.04 21.23 20.60
N ASN A 92 -8.60 22.44 20.69
CA ASN A 92 -8.01 23.74 20.37
C ASN A 92 -8.02 24.17 18.89
N LEU A 93 -9.22 24.41 18.36
CA LEU A 93 -9.46 25.66 17.63
C LEU A 93 -10.05 26.66 18.64
N SER A 94 -9.24 27.61 19.11
CA SER A 94 -9.71 28.68 19.98
C SER A 94 -10.72 29.57 19.25
N LEU A 95 -11.88 29.71 19.88
CA LEU A 95 -12.83 30.83 19.84
C LEU A 95 -12.78 31.73 18.60
N ASP A 96 -13.65 31.48 17.62
CA ASP A 96 -14.80 32.36 17.38
C ASP A 96 -15.76 31.70 16.36
N LEU A 97 -16.77 30.99 16.86
CA LEU A 97 -18.02 30.65 16.14
C LEU A 97 -19.00 29.93 17.10
N LYS A 98 -19.12 30.43 18.34
CA LYS A 98 -20.26 30.13 19.22
C LYS A 98 -21.53 30.90 18.82
N LYS A 99 -21.57 31.49 17.61
CA LYS A 99 -22.75 32.13 17.02
C LYS A 99 -23.01 31.57 15.61
N LEU A 100 -23.25 30.27 15.48
CA LEU A 100 -24.04 29.73 14.36
C LEU A 100 -24.58 28.31 14.65
N CYS A 101 -24.91 28.05 15.92
CA CYS A 101 -25.61 26.82 16.35
C CYS A 101 -27.01 27.17 16.86
N LEU A 102 -27.79 27.87 16.03
CA LEU A 102 -29.17 28.27 16.28
C LEU A 102 -29.93 28.29 14.95
N LEU A 103 -30.19 27.10 14.40
CA LEU A 103 -31.23 26.84 13.39
C LEU A 103 -31.35 25.33 13.12
N PHE A 104 -31.49 24.53 14.18
CA PHE A 104 -32.06 23.17 14.10
C PHE A 104 -32.75 22.86 15.43
N LEU A 105 -33.96 23.40 15.59
CA LEU A 105 -34.95 22.91 16.56
C LEU A 105 -36.33 23.02 15.92
N SER A 106 -36.79 21.90 15.36
CA SER A 106 -38.18 21.43 15.47
C SER A 106 -38.33 20.21 14.58
N PHE A 107 -38.16 19.02 15.16
CA PHE A 107 -39.09 17.89 15.08
C PHE A 107 -38.49 16.73 15.90
N ASP A 108 -39.03 16.56 17.11
CA ASP A 108 -38.83 15.40 17.96
C ASP A 108 -39.49 14.17 17.34
N PHE A 109 -38.76 13.05 17.31
CA PHE A 109 -39.33 11.74 17.64
C PHE A 109 -38.26 10.87 18.31
N TYR A 110 -38.57 10.46 19.55
CA TYR A 110 -37.80 9.60 20.44
C TYR A 110 -37.63 8.18 19.89
N ALA A 111 -36.40 7.61 19.95
CA ALA A 111 -36.09 6.43 20.79
C ALA A 111 -34.74 5.75 20.43
N THR A 112 -33.82 5.81 21.40
CA THR A 112 -32.82 4.81 21.84
C THR A 112 -31.46 4.63 21.12
N SER A 113 -30.41 5.05 21.87
CA SER A 113 -28.95 4.80 21.79
C SER A 113 -28.08 5.70 20.88
N PRO A 114 -27.23 6.59 21.45
CA PRO A 114 -26.09 7.16 20.74
C PRO A 114 -24.91 6.17 20.83
N ARG A 115 -24.42 5.70 19.68
CA ARG A 115 -23.10 5.03 19.57
C ARG A 115 -22.14 5.89 18.74
N PRO A 116 -20.84 5.86 19.04
CA PRO A 116 -20.05 7.04 19.42
C PRO A 116 -19.33 7.76 18.26
N ILE A 117 -18.83 8.97 18.57
CA ILE A 117 -17.85 9.77 17.80
C ILE A 117 -16.70 8.86 17.34
N VAL A 118 -16.43 8.74 16.03
CA VAL A 118 -15.24 8.02 15.57
C VAL A 118 -14.01 8.90 15.69
N GLN A 119 -13.44 8.75 16.88
CA GLN A 119 -12.10 8.96 17.35
C GLN A 119 -11.19 7.84 16.79
N TYR A 120 -9.87 8.06 16.73
CA TYR A 120 -8.89 7.20 16.06
C TYR A 120 -9.08 5.67 16.15
N ASN A 121 -8.75 4.95 15.06
CA ASN A 121 -8.73 3.49 14.97
C ASN A 121 -7.31 2.91 15.08
N PHE A 122 -7.05 2.17 16.16
CA PHE A 122 -5.82 1.37 16.33
C PHE A 122 -6.15 -0.09 16.68
N GLU A 123 -7.24 -0.62 16.11
CA GLU A 123 -7.70 -1.98 16.36
C GLU A 123 -7.39 -2.92 15.20
N GLY A 124 -7.43 -4.24 15.47
CA GLY A 124 -7.27 -5.28 14.46
C GLY A 124 -5.99 -5.12 13.66
N ARG A 125 -6.10 -5.08 12.32
CA ARG A 125 -4.94 -4.89 11.43
C ARG A 125 -4.36 -3.47 11.45
N TYR A 126 -5.01 -2.53 12.12
CA TYR A 126 -4.50 -1.17 12.36
C TYR A 126 -3.90 -1.02 13.76
N ASP A 127 -3.74 -2.10 14.53
CA ASP A 127 -3.03 -2.06 15.82
C ASP A 127 -1.51 -1.96 15.63
N LEU A 128 -1.05 -0.72 15.40
CA LEU A 128 0.35 -0.37 15.19
C LEU A 128 1.23 -0.76 16.38
N VAL A 129 0.74 -0.54 17.61
CA VAL A 129 1.48 -0.84 18.84
C VAL A 129 1.72 -2.35 18.96
N ARG A 130 0.68 -3.17 18.72
CA ARG A 130 0.82 -4.63 18.72
C ARG A 130 1.77 -5.12 17.64
N PHE A 131 1.72 -4.54 16.44
CA PHE A 131 2.67 -4.87 15.38
C PHE A 131 4.12 -4.62 15.82
N ILE A 132 4.42 -3.41 16.31
CA ILE A 132 5.78 -3.04 16.74
C ILE A 132 6.24 -3.89 17.94
N LYS A 133 5.37 -4.17 18.91
CA LYS A 133 5.67 -5.10 20.01
C LYS A 133 5.95 -6.51 19.52
N THR A 134 5.29 -6.95 18.45
CA THR A 134 5.58 -8.26 17.82
C THR A 134 6.97 -8.26 17.17
N VAL A 135 7.39 -7.16 16.56
CA VAL A 135 8.77 -6.99 16.05
C VAL A 135 9.78 -7.04 17.19
N GLN A 136 9.53 -6.33 18.30
CA GLN A 136 10.37 -6.35 19.51
C GLN A 136 10.48 -7.75 20.11
N LYS A 137 9.37 -8.49 20.25
CA LYS A 137 9.33 -9.89 20.73
C LYS A 137 10.23 -10.79 19.88
N MET A 138 10.33 -10.52 18.58
CA MET A 138 11.21 -11.25 17.68
C MET A 138 12.67 -10.78 17.71
N GLY A 139 13.00 -9.74 18.48
CA GLY A 139 14.37 -9.23 18.62
C GLY A 139 14.88 -8.54 17.36
N LEU A 140 13.99 -7.91 16.60
CA LEU A 140 14.32 -7.03 15.48
C LEU A 140 14.09 -5.57 15.87
N TYR A 141 14.76 -4.66 15.18
CA TYR A 141 14.49 -3.22 15.28
C TYR A 141 13.36 -2.78 14.34
N VAL A 142 12.93 -1.53 14.48
CA VAL A 142 11.92 -0.88 13.64
C VAL A 142 12.46 0.42 13.04
N HIS A 143 12.21 0.61 11.75
CA HIS A 143 12.21 1.91 11.09
C HIS A 143 10.76 2.35 10.88
N LEU A 144 10.31 3.36 11.63
CA LEU A 144 8.93 3.81 11.62
C LEU A 144 8.76 5.03 10.70
N ARG A 145 8.23 4.81 9.50
CA ARG A 145 8.02 5.88 8.52
C ARG A 145 6.67 6.54 8.76
N ILE A 146 6.65 7.55 9.62
CA ILE A 146 5.40 8.17 10.08
C ILE A 146 4.71 8.93 8.94
N GLY A 147 5.47 9.58 8.06
CA GLY A 147 4.92 10.38 6.95
C GLY A 147 4.50 11.77 7.42
N PRO A 148 3.20 12.13 7.46
CA PRO A 148 2.04 11.27 7.28
C PRO A 148 1.55 11.13 5.83
N TYR A 149 2.13 11.90 4.90
CA TYR A 149 2.14 11.47 3.51
C TYR A 149 3.09 10.29 3.36
N VAL A 150 2.61 9.19 2.78
CA VAL A 150 3.38 7.95 2.64
C VAL A 150 3.48 7.46 1.20
N CYS A 151 2.72 8.03 0.26
CA CYS A 151 2.55 7.50 -1.09
C CYS A 151 2.06 6.03 -1.05
N ALA A 152 3.00 5.08 -0.93
CA ALA A 152 2.84 3.67 -0.62
C ALA A 152 1.92 2.87 -1.55
N GLU A 153 1.59 3.42 -2.72
CA GLU A 153 0.46 2.98 -3.54
C GLU A 153 -0.86 2.85 -2.75
N TRP A 154 -1.03 3.74 -1.77
CA TRP A 154 -2.11 3.72 -0.81
C TRP A 154 -3.08 4.88 -1.07
N ASN A 155 -4.35 4.67 -0.73
CA ASN A 155 -5.47 5.55 -1.02
C ASN A 155 -5.15 6.95 -0.50
N PHE A 156 -5.23 7.93 -1.39
CA PHE A 156 -4.97 9.34 -1.09
C PHE A 156 -3.58 9.62 -0.49
N GLY A 157 -2.59 8.76 -0.79
CA GLY A 157 -1.22 8.88 -0.28
C GLY A 157 -1.11 8.71 1.24
N GLY A 158 -2.14 8.17 1.89
CA GLY A 158 -2.26 8.06 3.34
C GLY A 158 -3.08 9.18 3.99
N PHE A 159 -3.41 10.27 3.29
CA PHE A 159 -4.20 11.35 3.88
C PHE A 159 -5.66 10.96 4.07
N PRO A 160 -6.31 11.33 5.19
CA PRO A 160 -7.74 11.24 5.31
C PRO A 160 -8.44 12.16 4.31
N VAL A 161 -9.51 11.71 3.66
CA VAL A 161 -10.21 12.50 2.63
C VAL A 161 -10.90 13.72 3.21
N TRP A 162 -11.35 13.67 4.47
CA TRP A 162 -11.91 14.83 5.17
C TRP A 162 -10.92 15.99 5.27
N LEU A 163 -9.60 15.71 5.29
CA LEU A 163 -8.55 16.72 5.42
C LEU A 163 -8.63 17.73 4.28
N LYS A 164 -8.91 17.27 3.05
CA LYS A 164 -9.05 18.13 1.86
C LYS A 164 -10.10 19.25 2.03
N TYR A 165 -11.08 19.04 2.91
CA TYR A 165 -12.21 19.96 3.09
C TYR A 165 -12.07 20.86 4.32
N VAL A 166 -10.91 20.82 4.99
CA VAL A 166 -10.56 21.83 5.98
C VAL A 166 -10.45 23.19 5.28
N PRO A 167 -11.12 24.25 5.76
CA PRO A 167 -11.07 25.56 5.13
C PRO A 167 -9.65 26.09 4.94
N GLY A 168 -9.35 26.55 3.73
CA GLY A 168 -8.04 27.13 3.37
C GLY A 168 -6.88 26.14 3.30
N ILE A 169 -7.15 24.82 3.31
CA ILE A 169 -6.09 23.82 3.27
C ILE A 169 -5.45 23.70 1.89
N SER A 170 -4.13 23.48 1.89
CA SER A 170 -3.37 23.03 0.72
C SER A 170 -2.36 22.02 1.20
N PHE A 171 -2.29 20.86 0.54
CA PHE A 171 -1.48 19.76 1.04
C PHE A 171 0.00 20.00 0.74
N ARG A 172 0.85 19.54 1.65
CA ARG A 172 2.31 19.42 1.47
C ARG A 172 2.96 20.72 0.98
N THR A 173 2.57 21.84 1.58
CA THR A 173 3.15 23.15 1.34
C THR A 173 3.09 23.96 2.63
N ASP A 174 3.65 25.18 2.62
CA ASP A 174 3.66 26.06 3.79
C ASP A 174 2.26 26.65 4.03
N ASN A 175 1.39 25.81 4.58
CA ASN A 175 -0.03 26.08 4.80
C ASN A 175 -0.39 25.73 6.24
N GLU A 176 -0.79 26.74 7.03
CA GLU A 176 -1.05 26.58 8.46
C GLU A 176 -2.14 25.54 8.83
N PRO A 177 -3.29 25.45 8.12
CA PRO A 177 -4.23 24.36 8.33
C PRO A 177 -3.60 22.97 8.15
N PHE A 178 -2.82 22.77 7.08
CA PHE A 178 -2.15 21.50 6.82
C PHE A 178 -1.06 21.19 7.85
N LYS A 179 -0.19 22.16 8.16
CA LYS A 179 0.87 22.04 9.17
C LYS A 179 0.33 21.62 10.53
N ARG A 180 -0.75 22.25 10.99
CA ARG A 180 -1.41 21.89 12.26
C ARG A 180 -1.97 20.46 12.24
N ALA A 181 -2.64 20.07 11.16
CA ALA A 181 -3.19 18.72 11.04
C ALA A 181 -2.10 17.64 11.01
N MET A 182 -1.05 17.85 10.20
CA MET A 182 0.12 16.97 10.11
C MET A 182 0.84 16.86 11.46
N GLN A 183 1.09 17.99 12.12
CA GLN A 183 1.72 18.02 13.44
C GLN A 183 0.89 17.25 14.47
N GLY A 184 -0.42 17.51 14.55
CA GLY A 184 -1.29 16.82 15.52
C GLY A 184 -1.29 15.30 15.35
N PHE A 185 -1.32 14.79 14.11
CA PHE A 185 -1.23 13.35 13.88
C PHE A 185 0.17 12.80 14.20
N THR A 186 1.23 13.50 13.81
CA THR A 186 2.61 13.08 14.07
C THR A 186 2.91 13.03 15.58
N GLU A 187 2.53 14.08 16.31
CA GLU A 187 2.62 14.15 17.78
C GLU A 187 1.87 13.00 18.44
N LYS A 188 0.66 12.70 17.97
CA LYS A 188 -0.12 11.58 18.48
C LYS A 188 0.63 10.26 18.32
N ILE A 189 1.13 9.97 17.12
CA ILE A 189 1.85 8.71 16.85
C ILE A 189 3.12 8.64 17.72
N VAL A 190 3.91 9.70 17.77
CA VAL A 190 5.12 9.74 18.61
C VAL A 190 4.78 9.56 20.09
N GLN A 191 3.76 10.24 20.60
CA GLN A 191 3.35 10.11 22.00
C GLN A 191 2.83 8.71 22.31
N MET A 192 2.09 8.07 21.39
CA MET A 192 1.69 6.68 21.54
C MET A 192 2.89 5.73 21.63
N MET A 193 3.90 5.92 20.77
CA MET A 193 5.13 5.12 20.83
C MET A 193 5.91 5.39 22.12
N LYS A 194 5.97 6.64 22.59
CA LYS A 194 6.63 7.02 23.86
C LYS A 194 5.95 6.41 25.08
N ASN A 195 4.61 6.46 25.13
CA ASN A 195 3.83 5.88 26.23
C ASN A 195 4.08 4.38 26.36
N GLU A 196 4.23 3.69 25.23
CA GLU A 196 4.53 2.26 25.15
C GLU A 196 6.02 1.93 25.22
N LYS A 197 6.88 2.94 25.43
CA LYS A 197 8.35 2.83 25.50
C LYS A 197 8.95 2.12 24.27
N LEU A 198 8.44 2.43 23.08
CA LEU A 198 8.80 1.75 21.84
C LEU A 198 9.99 2.38 21.11
N PHE A 199 10.41 3.60 21.46
CA PHE A 199 11.68 4.13 20.98
C PHE A 199 12.86 3.42 21.64
N ALA A 200 13.91 3.17 20.87
CA ALA A 200 15.10 2.49 21.37
C ALA A 200 15.76 3.25 22.53
N SER A 201 15.71 4.58 22.53
CA SER A 201 16.07 5.45 23.67
C SER A 201 15.37 5.08 24.99
N GLN A 202 14.22 4.42 24.93
CA GLN A 202 13.40 3.95 26.05
C GLN A 202 13.45 2.42 26.25
N GLY A 203 14.30 1.70 25.49
CA GLY A 203 14.39 0.24 25.49
C GLY A 203 13.51 -0.48 24.46
N GLY A 204 12.83 0.26 23.59
CA GLY A 204 11.99 -0.27 22.52
C GLY A 204 12.75 -0.64 21.23
N PRO A 205 12.05 -1.12 20.19
CA PRO A 205 12.70 -1.53 18.94
C PRO A 205 12.91 -0.39 17.93
N ILE A 206 12.25 0.78 18.06
CA ILE A 206 12.29 1.83 17.02
C ILE A 206 13.63 2.56 17.08
N ILE A 207 14.46 2.40 16.03
CA ILE A 207 15.80 3.01 15.93
C ILE A 207 15.88 4.16 14.92
N LEU A 208 14.84 4.32 14.09
CA LEU A 208 14.84 5.31 13.01
C LEU A 208 13.39 5.73 12.78
N SER A 209 13.15 7.00 12.51
CA SER A 209 11.83 7.53 12.12
C SER A 209 11.92 8.35 10.84
N GLN A 210 10.88 8.35 10.01
CA GLN A 210 10.80 9.21 8.82
C GLN A 210 9.66 10.22 8.94
N ILE A 211 9.95 11.47 8.61
CA ILE A 211 8.96 12.53 8.39
C ILE A 211 8.87 12.81 6.89
N GLU A 212 7.66 13.09 6.39
CA GLU A 212 7.35 13.21 4.97
C GLU A 212 7.73 11.96 4.14
N ASN A 213 7.52 12.00 2.84
CA ASN A 213 7.96 10.98 1.91
C ASN A 213 8.19 11.53 0.49
N GLU A 214 9.42 11.41 -0.02
CA GLU A 214 9.82 11.83 -1.37
C GLU A 214 9.37 13.26 -1.73
N TYR A 215 9.59 14.22 -0.83
CA TYR A 215 9.11 15.58 -1.00
C TYR A 215 10.02 16.46 -1.88
N GLY A 216 11.31 16.15 -2.01
CA GLY A 216 12.28 16.95 -2.75
C GLY A 216 11.86 17.42 -4.15
N PRO A 217 11.23 16.57 -5.01
CA PRO A 217 10.68 17.03 -6.29
C PRO A 217 9.57 18.09 -6.14
N GLU A 218 8.71 17.98 -5.12
CA GLU A 218 7.65 18.96 -4.82
C GLU A 218 8.23 20.22 -4.19
N SER A 219 9.21 20.09 -3.30
CA SER A 219 9.96 21.23 -2.73
C SER A 219 10.52 22.12 -3.85
N LYS A 220 11.20 21.51 -4.83
CA LYS A 220 11.73 22.20 -6.02
C LYS A 220 10.64 22.86 -6.86
N ALA A 221 9.48 22.21 -7.03
CA ALA A 221 8.38 22.76 -7.80
C ALA A 221 7.66 23.93 -7.11
N LEU A 222 7.58 23.91 -5.78
CA LEU A 222 6.92 24.93 -4.96
C LEU A 222 7.85 26.08 -4.54
N GLY A 223 9.16 25.97 -4.80
CA GLY A 223 10.15 26.99 -4.49
C GLY A 223 10.18 27.33 -3.01
N ALA A 224 10.12 28.62 -2.68
CA ALA A 224 10.23 29.11 -1.30
C ALA A 224 9.19 28.49 -0.34
N ALA A 225 7.95 28.25 -0.80
CA ALA A 225 6.91 27.63 0.02
C ALA A 225 7.25 26.16 0.33
N GLY A 226 7.78 25.44 -0.65
CA GLY A 226 8.23 24.06 -0.46
C GLY A 226 9.42 23.96 0.50
N HIS A 227 10.43 24.81 0.31
CA HIS A 227 11.57 24.90 1.22
C HIS A 227 11.17 25.34 2.64
N GLY A 228 10.21 26.28 2.78
CA GLY A 228 9.68 26.69 4.08
C GLY A 228 8.99 25.53 4.81
N TYR A 229 8.15 24.78 4.10
CA TYR A 229 7.46 23.62 4.61
C TYR A 229 8.41 22.49 5.02
N VAL A 230 9.38 22.11 4.18
CA VAL A 230 10.29 20.99 4.50
C VAL A 230 11.16 21.30 5.73
N ASN A 231 11.61 22.55 5.87
CA ASN A 231 12.36 23.01 7.04
C ASN A 231 11.48 22.99 8.31
N TRP A 232 10.23 23.43 8.19
CA TRP A 232 9.26 23.31 9.28
C TRP A 232 9.02 21.85 9.68
N ALA A 233 8.80 20.95 8.71
CA ALA A 233 8.49 19.55 8.96
C ALA A 233 9.65 18.84 9.68
N ALA A 234 10.88 19.07 9.22
CA ALA A 234 12.08 18.56 9.88
C ALA A 234 12.25 19.11 11.30
N LYS A 235 12.07 20.42 11.50
CA LYS A 235 12.15 21.04 12.82
C LYS A 235 11.07 20.52 13.78
N MET A 236 9.84 20.36 13.30
CA MET A 236 8.72 19.79 14.05
C MET A 236 9.06 18.37 14.50
N ALA A 237 9.47 17.50 13.57
CA ALA A 237 9.77 16.10 13.86
C ALA A 237 10.93 15.94 14.87
N VAL A 238 12.03 16.68 14.68
CA VAL A 238 13.18 16.67 15.60
C VAL A 238 12.79 17.20 16.97
N GLY A 239 11.93 18.24 17.03
CA GLY A 239 11.41 18.81 18.27
C GLY A 239 10.54 17.86 19.09
N LEU A 240 10.05 16.75 18.51
CA LEU A 240 9.31 15.73 19.25
C LEU A 240 10.19 14.86 20.15
N ASP A 241 11.52 15.03 20.09
CA ASP A 241 12.52 14.42 21.00
C ASP A 241 12.31 12.91 21.20
N THR A 242 12.31 12.16 20.10
CA THR A 242 12.15 10.70 20.11
C THR A 242 13.37 9.97 20.69
N GLY A 243 14.51 10.66 20.81
CA GLY A 243 15.79 10.08 21.20
C GLY A 243 16.41 9.16 20.14
N VAL A 244 15.89 9.15 18.91
CA VAL A 244 16.43 8.39 17.77
C VAL A 244 16.49 9.27 16.51
N PRO A 245 17.37 8.97 15.54
CA PRO A 245 17.50 9.78 14.33
C PRO A 245 16.23 9.85 13.47
N TRP A 246 16.06 10.98 12.80
CA TRP A 246 15.05 11.21 11.78
C TRP A 246 15.65 11.16 10.38
N VAL A 247 14.87 10.67 9.42
CA VAL A 247 15.24 10.62 8.01
C VAL A 247 14.18 11.25 7.10
N MET A 248 14.59 11.61 5.89
CA MET A 248 13.71 12.04 4.79
C MET A 248 14.23 11.43 3.48
N CYS A 249 13.39 10.66 2.79
CA CYS A 249 13.77 10.03 1.53
C CYS A 249 13.62 10.99 0.35
N LYS A 250 14.57 10.94 -0.60
CA LYS A 250 14.67 11.82 -1.77
C LYS A 250 14.58 13.32 -1.44
N GLU A 251 15.17 13.72 -0.31
CA GLU A 251 15.23 15.11 0.14
C GLU A 251 16.68 15.60 0.14
N ASP A 252 17.18 16.05 -1.02
CA ASP A 252 18.61 16.40 -1.19
C ASP A 252 19.08 17.49 -0.21
N ASP A 253 18.19 18.40 0.21
CA ASP A 253 18.45 19.52 1.11
C ASP A 253 17.89 19.32 2.53
N ALA A 254 17.62 18.08 2.97
CA ALA A 254 17.15 17.79 4.33
C ALA A 254 18.00 18.49 5.41
N PRO A 255 17.40 19.36 6.25
CA PRO A 255 18.15 20.13 7.23
C PRO A 255 18.66 19.25 8.36
N ASP A 256 19.76 19.66 8.99
CA ASP A 256 20.29 18.93 10.15
C ASP A 256 19.31 18.96 11.34
N PRO A 257 19.29 17.89 12.16
CA PRO A 257 20.08 16.65 12.09
C PRO A 257 19.48 15.56 11.18
N VAL A 258 18.47 15.85 10.35
CA VAL A 258 17.75 14.84 9.57
C VAL A 258 18.63 14.25 8.47
N ILE A 259 18.64 12.92 8.34
CA ILE A 259 19.43 12.22 7.32
C ILE A 259 18.62 12.10 6.03
N ASN A 260 19.14 12.63 4.92
CA ASN A 260 18.54 12.36 3.62
C ASN A 260 18.88 10.94 3.14
N THR A 261 17.92 10.27 2.51
CA THR A 261 18.07 8.87 2.07
C THR A 261 17.67 8.69 0.62
N CYS A 262 18.05 7.55 0.04
CA CYS A 262 17.75 7.21 -1.35
C CYS A 262 16.68 6.14 -1.47
N ASN A 263 15.87 6.24 -2.53
CA ASN A 263 14.89 5.26 -2.97
C ASN A 263 15.12 4.94 -4.45
N GLY A 264 14.98 3.68 -4.85
CA GLY A 264 15.16 3.30 -6.24
C GLY A 264 15.43 1.82 -6.47
N PHE A 265 15.67 1.46 -7.74
CA PHE A 265 16.22 0.14 -8.07
C PHE A 265 17.72 0.02 -7.74
N TYR A 266 18.44 1.15 -7.80
CA TYR A 266 19.86 1.27 -7.45
C TYR A 266 20.08 2.61 -6.76
N CYS A 267 20.82 2.60 -5.66
CA CYS A 267 21.22 3.80 -4.91
C CYS A 267 22.74 3.88 -4.71
N ASP A 268 23.53 3.12 -5.49
CA ASP A 268 24.97 3.05 -5.30
C ASP A 268 25.68 4.38 -5.60
N ALA A 269 25.09 5.24 -6.44
CA ALA A 269 25.61 6.58 -6.74
C ALA A 269 25.19 7.66 -5.73
N PHE A 270 24.19 7.38 -4.87
CA PHE A 270 23.72 8.34 -3.88
C PHE A 270 24.81 8.68 -2.85
N SER A 271 24.86 9.93 -2.41
CA SER A 271 25.64 10.38 -1.26
C SER A 271 24.76 11.27 -0.39
N PRO A 272 24.85 11.16 0.95
CA PRO A 272 24.10 12.03 1.84
C PRO A 272 24.57 13.49 1.69
N ASN A 273 23.71 14.42 2.05
CA ASN A 273 23.93 15.85 1.83
C ASN A 273 24.99 16.49 2.73
N LYS A 274 25.48 15.73 3.72
CA LYS A 274 26.56 16.13 4.63
C LYS A 274 27.55 14.97 4.85
N PRO A 275 28.85 15.24 5.00
CA PRO A 275 29.88 14.21 5.09
C PRO A 275 29.86 13.40 6.40
N TYR A 276 29.18 13.88 7.45
CA TYR A 276 29.01 13.17 8.72
C TYR A 276 27.72 12.34 8.79
N LYS A 277 26.89 12.35 7.75
CA LYS A 277 25.68 11.53 7.67
C LYS A 277 26.01 10.19 7.00
N PRO A 278 25.41 9.08 7.45
CA PRO A 278 25.61 7.77 6.83
C PRO A 278 24.81 7.65 5.53
N LYS A 279 25.25 6.74 4.66
CA LYS A 279 24.57 6.43 3.40
C LYS A 279 23.47 5.38 3.61
N LEU A 280 22.20 5.78 3.47
CA LEU A 280 21.03 4.94 3.73
C LEU A 280 20.13 4.79 2.48
N TRP A 281 19.68 3.58 2.21
CA TRP A 281 18.76 3.23 1.13
C TRP A 281 17.44 2.72 1.72
N THR A 282 16.43 3.60 1.77
CA THR A 282 15.14 3.35 2.43
C THR A 282 14.15 2.58 1.56
N GLU A 283 14.33 2.52 0.25
CA GLU A 283 13.51 1.67 -0.64
C GLU A 283 14.33 1.03 -1.76
N ALA A 284 14.88 -0.15 -1.49
CA ALA A 284 15.42 -1.06 -2.48
C ALA A 284 14.28 -1.85 -3.12
N TRP A 285 13.76 -1.33 -4.24
CA TRP A 285 12.55 -1.87 -4.86
C TRP A 285 12.72 -3.34 -5.27
N SER A 286 12.01 -4.25 -4.61
CA SER A 286 12.15 -5.71 -4.80
C SER A 286 11.46 -6.22 -6.06
N GLY A 287 10.65 -5.37 -6.68
CA GLY A 287 9.78 -5.61 -7.83
C GLY A 287 9.05 -4.30 -8.15
N TRP A 288 7.75 -4.37 -8.44
CA TRP A 288 6.90 -3.21 -8.63
C TRP A 288 5.47 -3.53 -8.24
N PHE A 289 4.65 -2.52 -7.96
CA PHE A 289 3.22 -2.69 -7.72
C PHE A 289 2.49 -3.13 -9.00
N THR A 290 1.26 -3.62 -8.82
CA THR A 290 0.39 -4.03 -9.92
C THR A 290 -0.86 -3.14 -9.93
N GLU A 291 -1.35 -2.83 -11.13
CA GLU A 291 -2.56 -2.01 -11.36
C GLU A 291 -3.58 -2.82 -12.19
N PHE A 292 -4.88 -2.64 -11.94
CA PHE A 292 -5.92 -3.28 -12.73
C PHE A 292 -5.79 -2.89 -14.20
N GLY A 293 -5.68 -3.89 -15.09
CA GLY A 293 -5.42 -3.70 -16.52
C GLY A 293 -3.92 -3.60 -16.89
N GLY A 294 -3.02 -3.53 -15.91
CA GLY A 294 -1.58 -3.54 -16.12
C GLY A 294 -0.96 -4.96 -16.05
N PRO A 295 0.33 -5.09 -16.39
CA PRO A 295 1.06 -6.34 -16.26
C PRO A 295 1.54 -6.58 -14.82
N ILE A 296 1.90 -7.82 -14.51
CA ILE A 296 2.55 -8.18 -13.25
C ILE A 296 4.06 -8.00 -13.41
N HIS A 297 4.67 -7.17 -12.58
CA HIS A 297 6.10 -6.87 -12.65
C HIS A 297 6.91 -7.81 -11.76
N ARG A 298 8.08 -8.25 -12.25
CA ARG A 298 9.03 -9.07 -11.49
C ARG A 298 10.42 -8.49 -11.57
N ARG A 299 11.23 -8.63 -10.52
CA ARG A 299 12.65 -8.25 -10.52
C ARG A 299 13.51 -9.48 -10.23
N PRO A 300 14.41 -9.88 -11.14
CA PRO A 300 15.32 -11.00 -10.90
C PRO A 300 16.14 -10.79 -9.62
N VAL A 301 16.26 -11.84 -8.80
CA VAL A 301 16.97 -11.71 -7.53
C VAL A 301 18.47 -11.47 -7.72
N GLN A 302 19.05 -11.94 -8.82
CA GLN A 302 20.45 -11.67 -9.14
C GLN A 302 20.71 -10.17 -9.30
N ASP A 303 19.78 -9.45 -9.95
CA ASP A 303 19.88 -8.00 -10.11
C ASP A 303 19.66 -7.27 -8.77
N LEU A 304 18.67 -7.68 -7.99
CA LEU A 304 18.43 -7.11 -6.67
C LEU A 304 19.65 -7.31 -5.73
N ALA A 305 20.21 -8.52 -5.71
CA ALA A 305 21.42 -8.83 -4.95
C ALA A 305 22.64 -8.04 -5.46
N PHE A 306 22.77 -7.89 -6.78
CA PHE A 306 23.80 -7.04 -7.39
C PHE A 306 23.65 -5.58 -6.95
N ALA A 307 22.45 -5.03 -6.99
CA ALA A 307 22.19 -3.65 -6.59
C ALA A 307 22.54 -3.40 -5.12
N VAL A 308 22.15 -4.33 -4.23
CA VAL A 308 22.47 -4.28 -2.79
C VAL A 308 23.98 -4.38 -2.57
N ALA A 309 24.65 -5.37 -3.16
CA ALA A 309 26.11 -5.53 -3.02
C ALA A 309 26.86 -4.30 -3.57
N ARG A 310 26.39 -3.71 -4.68
CA ARG A 310 26.96 -2.49 -5.28
C ARG A 310 26.78 -1.27 -4.38
N PHE A 311 25.69 -1.19 -3.63
CA PHE A 311 25.48 -0.15 -2.64
C PHE A 311 26.39 -0.32 -1.41
N ILE A 312 26.46 -1.54 -0.85
CA ILE A 312 27.30 -1.85 0.32
C ILE A 312 28.79 -1.64 0.02
N GLN A 313 29.30 -2.12 -1.13
CA GLN A 313 30.72 -1.96 -1.47
C GLN A 313 31.17 -0.49 -1.61
N LYS A 314 30.21 0.44 -1.77
CA LYS A 314 30.43 1.89 -1.85
C LYS A 314 30.07 2.61 -0.54
N GLY A 315 30.20 1.93 0.59
CA GLY A 315 29.99 2.50 1.93
C GLY A 315 28.53 2.64 2.35
N GLY A 316 27.60 1.97 1.67
CA GLY A 316 26.22 1.89 2.12
C GLY A 316 26.08 1.12 3.43
N ALA A 317 25.31 1.66 4.39
CA ALA A 317 25.24 1.11 5.75
C ALA A 317 23.82 0.73 6.24
N PHE A 318 22.79 1.12 5.50
CA PHE A 318 21.42 0.68 5.72
C PHE A 318 20.75 0.41 4.39
N ILE A 319 20.15 -0.76 4.22
CA ILE A 319 19.33 -1.09 3.06
C ILE A 319 17.97 -1.59 3.53
N ASN A 320 16.91 -1.16 2.86
CA ASN A 320 15.56 -1.63 3.14
C ASN A 320 14.88 -2.18 1.88
N TYR A 321 14.48 -3.45 1.88
CA TYR A 321 13.70 -4.03 0.79
C TYR A 321 12.27 -3.49 0.80
N TYR A 322 11.91 -2.73 -0.23
CA TYR A 322 10.54 -2.29 -0.46
C TYR A 322 9.96 -3.10 -1.63
N MET A 323 9.20 -4.17 -1.44
CA MET A 323 8.70 -4.74 -0.18
C MET A 323 9.44 -6.02 0.22
N TYR A 324 9.51 -6.31 1.52
CA TYR A 324 9.93 -7.64 1.98
C TYR A 324 8.74 -8.61 2.08
N HIS A 325 7.61 -8.09 2.56
CA HIS A 325 6.27 -8.66 2.35
C HIS A 325 5.34 -7.55 1.88
N GLY A 326 4.81 -7.70 0.68
CA GLY A 326 3.90 -6.72 0.10
C GLY A 326 2.47 -6.84 0.62
N GLY A 327 1.90 -8.04 0.60
CA GLY A 327 0.59 -8.35 1.18
C GLY A 327 -0.60 -7.97 0.29
N THR A 328 -1.73 -7.62 0.91
CA THR A 328 -3.02 -7.37 0.25
C THR A 328 -3.61 -6.02 0.69
N ASN A 329 -4.10 -5.23 -0.25
CA ASN A 329 -4.89 -4.02 -0.03
C ASN A 329 -6.33 -4.39 0.34
N PHE A 330 -6.55 -4.86 1.58
CA PHE A 330 -7.88 -5.24 2.08
C PHE A 330 -8.85 -4.04 2.15
N GLY A 331 -10.14 -4.33 1.97
CA GLY A 331 -11.17 -3.30 1.97
C GLY A 331 -11.12 -2.40 0.73
N ARG A 332 -11.70 -1.20 0.87
CA ARG A 332 -11.78 -0.21 -0.20
C ARG A 332 -10.92 1.05 0.01
N THR A 333 -10.42 1.28 1.23
CA THR A 333 -9.63 2.47 1.59
C THR A 333 -8.12 2.21 1.64
N ALA A 334 -7.66 1.08 1.07
CA ALA A 334 -6.25 0.68 1.03
C ALA A 334 -5.56 1.07 -0.28
N GLY A 335 -5.63 0.28 -1.35
CA GLY A 335 -4.94 0.60 -2.61
C GLY A 335 -5.70 1.63 -3.45
N GLY A 336 -4.98 2.51 -4.16
CA GLY A 336 -5.58 3.45 -5.13
C GLY A 336 -4.58 4.41 -5.75
N PRO A 337 -4.88 5.04 -6.91
CA PRO A 337 -5.97 4.70 -7.82
C PRO A 337 -5.57 3.52 -8.72
N PHE A 338 -6.52 2.68 -9.11
CA PHE A 338 -6.33 1.48 -9.94
C PHE A 338 -5.36 0.42 -9.41
N ILE A 339 -4.71 0.62 -8.26
CA ILE A 339 -3.85 -0.38 -7.64
C ILE A 339 -4.66 -1.64 -7.35
N THR A 340 -4.12 -2.81 -7.71
CA THR A 340 -4.80 -4.08 -7.48
C THR A 340 -4.99 -4.36 -5.98
N THR A 341 -5.92 -5.24 -5.67
CA THR A 341 -6.09 -5.75 -4.29
C THR A 341 -4.87 -6.53 -3.85
N SER A 342 -4.20 -7.26 -4.74
CA SER A 342 -2.87 -7.80 -4.47
C SER A 342 -1.84 -6.68 -4.41
N TYR A 343 -0.97 -6.70 -3.41
CA TYR A 343 0.23 -5.87 -3.35
C TYR A 343 1.48 -6.75 -3.25
N ASP A 344 1.53 -7.89 -3.97
CA ASP A 344 2.59 -8.90 -3.90
C ASP A 344 4.02 -8.33 -4.10
N TYR A 345 4.17 -7.35 -5.00
CA TYR A 345 5.42 -6.63 -5.29
C TYR A 345 6.61 -7.51 -5.76
N ASP A 346 6.34 -8.77 -6.13
CA ASP A 346 7.37 -9.81 -6.31
C ASP A 346 8.30 -9.93 -5.08
N ALA A 347 7.74 -9.69 -3.89
CA ALA A 347 8.49 -9.63 -2.64
C ALA A 347 9.10 -11.00 -2.24
N PRO A 348 10.19 -11.02 -1.44
CA PRO A 348 10.77 -12.24 -0.88
C PRO A 348 9.77 -13.13 -0.12
N ILE A 349 8.80 -12.52 0.57
CA ILE A 349 7.62 -13.19 1.11
C ILE A 349 6.42 -12.75 0.26
N ASP A 350 5.75 -13.69 -0.40
CA ASP A 350 4.64 -13.40 -1.30
C ASP A 350 3.40 -12.84 -0.56
N GLU A 351 2.40 -12.39 -1.32
CA GLU A 351 1.12 -11.86 -0.80
C GLU A 351 0.49 -12.73 0.30
N TYR A 352 0.65 -14.05 0.22
CA TYR A 352 0.01 -15.04 1.09
C TYR A 352 0.89 -15.42 2.28
N GLY A 353 2.04 -14.77 2.44
CA GLY A 353 3.00 -15.07 3.50
C GLY A 353 3.90 -16.27 3.21
N LEU A 354 3.96 -16.78 1.98
CA LEU A 354 4.84 -17.90 1.61
C LEU A 354 6.22 -17.38 1.15
N ILE A 355 7.25 -18.16 1.44
CA ILE A 355 8.61 -17.85 0.99
C ILE A 355 8.70 -18.00 -0.53
N ARG A 356 9.16 -16.95 -1.22
CA ARG A 356 9.41 -16.97 -2.67
C ARG A 356 10.85 -17.37 -2.97
N GLN A 357 11.06 -18.61 -3.38
CA GLN A 357 12.36 -19.05 -3.85
C GLN A 357 12.52 -18.87 -5.38
N PRO A 358 13.72 -18.49 -5.85
CA PRO A 358 14.97 -18.41 -5.07
C PRO A 358 15.21 -17.06 -4.39
N LYS A 359 14.28 -16.10 -4.53
CA LYS A 359 14.52 -14.71 -4.12
C LYS A 359 14.87 -14.59 -2.63
N TYR A 360 14.04 -15.17 -1.76
CA TYR A 360 14.26 -15.14 -0.32
C TYR A 360 15.59 -15.78 0.09
N GLY A 361 15.89 -16.99 -0.40
CA GLY A 361 17.09 -17.72 -0.01
C GLY A 361 18.38 -17.08 -0.54
N HIS A 362 18.36 -16.58 -1.78
CA HIS A 362 19.53 -15.90 -2.35
C HIS A 362 19.86 -14.60 -1.62
N LEU A 363 18.84 -13.85 -1.19
CA LEU A 363 19.03 -12.68 -0.33
C LEU A 363 19.52 -13.08 1.07
N GLN A 364 19.00 -14.17 1.64
CA GLN A 364 19.49 -14.69 2.92
C GLN A 364 20.98 -15.05 2.87
N GLU A 365 21.46 -15.66 1.77
CA GLU A 365 22.88 -15.94 1.55
C GLU A 365 23.71 -14.65 1.39
N LEU A 366 23.18 -13.66 0.65
CA LEU A 366 23.78 -12.33 0.55
C LEU A 366 23.94 -11.67 1.94
N HIS A 367 22.88 -11.71 2.76
CA HIS A 367 22.91 -11.10 4.09
C HIS A 367 23.97 -11.75 4.97
N LYS A 368 24.07 -13.09 4.96
CA LYS A 368 25.14 -13.82 5.66
C LYS A 368 26.53 -13.37 5.19
N ALA A 369 26.73 -13.23 3.89
CA ALA A 369 28.00 -12.76 3.33
C ALA A 369 28.34 -11.33 3.79
N ILE A 370 27.35 -10.42 3.80
CA ILE A 370 27.52 -9.04 4.31
C ILE A 370 27.86 -9.05 5.80
N LYS A 371 27.21 -9.89 6.60
CA LYS A 371 27.49 -10.00 8.05
C LYS A 371 28.88 -10.52 8.34
N LEU A 372 29.40 -11.46 7.55
CA LEU A 372 30.81 -11.87 7.64
C LEU A 372 31.78 -10.71 7.34
N CYS A 373 31.37 -9.75 6.53
CA CYS A 373 32.15 -8.54 6.22
C CYS A 373 31.94 -7.38 7.20
N GLU A 374 30.96 -7.44 8.12
CA GLU A 374 30.45 -6.28 8.86
C GLU A 374 31.56 -5.54 9.63
N HIS A 375 32.46 -6.27 10.29
CA HIS A 375 33.57 -5.67 11.03
C HIS A 375 34.50 -4.82 10.15
N ALA A 376 34.87 -5.30 8.96
CA ALA A 376 35.69 -4.54 8.01
C ALA A 376 34.91 -3.34 7.41
N LEU A 377 33.63 -3.56 7.09
CA LEU A 377 32.75 -2.54 6.51
C LEU A 377 32.58 -1.32 7.43
N VAL A 378 32.47 -1.53 8.75
CA VAL A 378 32.27 -0.43 9.72
C VAL A 378 33.56 0.23 10.19
N SER A 379 34.71 -0.42 9.99
CA SER A 379 36.01 0.04 10.48
C SER A 379 36.86 0.77 9.44
N SER A 380 36.60 0.62 8.14
CA SER A 380 37.38 1.27 7.08
C SER A 380 36.51 1.83 5.94
N ASP A 381 37.08 2.73 5.13
CA ASP A 381 36.55 3.09 3.81
C ASP A 381 37.04 2.08 2.76
N PRO A 382 36.34 1.91 1.62
CA PRO A 382 36.82 1.03 0.56
C PRO A 382 37.98 1.68 -0.22
N THR A 383 39.05 0.92 -0.42
CA THR A 383 40.06 1.19 -1.45
C THR A 383 39.59 0.54 -2.76
N VAL A 384 39.50 1.32 -3.83
CA VAL A 384 39.03 0.85 -5.14
C VAL A 384 40.22 0.60 -6.06
N THR A 385 40.29 -0.61 -6.62
CA THR A 385 41.34 -1.02 -7.57
C THR A 385 40.71 -1.52 -8.86
N SER A 386 41.22 -1.09 -10.01
CA SER A 386 40.81 -1.65 -11.29
C SER A 386 41.35 -3.07 -11.47
N LEU A 387 40.49 -3.99 -11.91
CA LEU A 387 40.86 -5.37 -12.25
C LEU A 387 40.75 -5.66 -13.76
N GLY A 388 40.29 -4.67 -14.54
CA GLY A 388 40.01 -4.78 -15.96
C GLY A 388 39.10 -3.63 -16.42
N THR A 389 38.71 -3.63 -17.70
CA THR A 389 37.91 -2.54 -18.29
C THR A 389 36.57 -2.32 -17.59
N PHE A 390 35.90 -3.42 -17.18
CA PHE A 390 34.60 -3.37 -16.48
C PHE A 390 34.65 -4.02 -15.10
N GLN A 391 35.86 -4.33 -14.59
CA GLN A 391 36.04 -5.06 -13.34
C GLN A 391 36.77 -4.21 -12.30
N GLN A 392 36.28 -4.26 -11.06
CA GLN A 392 36.84 -3.52 -9.94
C GLN A 392 36.88 -4.38 -8.68
N ALA A 393 37.85 -4.13 -7.81
CA ALA A 393 37.86 -4.57 -6.43
C ALA A 393 37.55 -3.38 -5.52
N HIS A 394 36.63 -3.53 -4.58
CA HIS A 394 36.45 -2.62 -3.45
C HIS A 394 36.91 -3.35 -2.18
N VAL A 395 37.98 -2.87 -1.56
CA VAL A 395 38.65 -3.54 -0.43
C VAL A 395 38.51 -2.71 0.84
N PHE A 396 37.90 -3.30 1.86
CA PHE A 396 37.82 -2.75 3.20
C PHE A 396 38.87 -3.45 4.05
N SER A 397 39.83 -2.69 4.59
CA SER A 397 40.94 -3.25 5.37
C SER A 397 41.19 -2.41 6.61
N SER A 398 41.28 -3.09 7.76
CA SER A 398 41.63 -2.53 9.06
C SER A 398 42.57 -3.50 9.80
N LYS A 399 43.16 -3.09 10.92
CA LYS A 399 44.05 -3.97 11.71
C LYS A 399 43.30 -5.24 12.14
N GLY A 400 43.58 -6.36 11.47
CA GLY A 400 43.01 -7.69 11.78
C GLY A 400 41.76 -8.10 10.99
N SER A 401 41.26 -7.30 10.03
CA SER A 401 40.07 -7.66 9.25
C SER A 401 40.12 -7.08 7.83
N CYS A 402 39.80 -7.91 6.82
CA CYS A 402 39.80 -7.54 5.41
C CYS A 402 38.59 -8.14 4.71
N ALA A 403 37.77 -7.31 4.05
CA ALA A 403 36.70 -7.76 3.17
C ALA A 403 36.87 -7.16 1.76
N ALA A 404 36.58 -7.94 0.72
CA ALA A 404 36.67 -7.48 -0.67
C ALA A 404 35.39 -7.80 -1.47
N PHE A 405 35.03 -6.88 -2.34
CA PHE A 405 33.93 -7.02 -3.31
C PHE A 405 34.53 -6.94 -4.72
N LEU A 406 34.44 -8.03 -5.47
CA LEU A 406 34.96 -8.12 -6.84
C LEU A 406 33.78 -8.01 -7.82
N SER A 407 33.67 -6.87 -8.48
CA SER A 407 32.54 -6.54 -9.36
C SER A 407 32.89 -6.72 -10.83
N ASN A 408 31.94 -7.23 -11.62
CA ASN A 408 31.93 -7.19 -13.08
C ASN A 408 30.69 -6.43 -13.56
N TYR A 409 30.90 -5.25 -14.14
CA TYR A 409 29.84 -4.38 -14.67
C TYR A 409 29.47 -4.69 -16.13
N ASP A 410 30.22 -5.57 -16.81
CA ASP A 410 29.86 -6.02 -18.15
C ASP A 410 28.52 -6.76 -18.09
N MET A 411 27.57 -6.34 -18.92
CA MET A 411 26.20 -6.88 -18.94
C MET A 411 26.08 -8.16 -19.77
N LYS A 412 27.09 -8.48 -20.58
CA LYS A 412 27.09 -9.55 -21.59
C LYS A 412 28.12 -10.63 -21.27
N SER A 413 29.32 -10.25 -20.86
CA SER A 413 30.47 -11.16 -20.79
C SER A 413 30.90 -11.46 -19.36
N ALA A 414 31.20 -12.74 -19.11
CA ALA A 414 31.92 -13.13 -17.90
C ALA A 414 33.39 -12.72 -18.01
N ALA A 415 34.04 -12.45 -16.87
CA ALA A 415 35.45 -12.09 -16.81
C ALA A 415 36.21 -12.97 -15.81
N SER A 416 37.48 -13.25 -16.11
CA SER A 416 38.42 -13.86 -15.16
C SER A 416 39.38 -12.78 -14.68
N VAL A 417 39.45 -12.56 -13.37
CA VAL A 417 40.31 -11.55 -12.75
C VAL A 417 41.29 -12.19 -11.78
N ILE A 418 42.44 -11.55 -11.57
CA ILE A 418 43.41 -11.92 -10.54
C ILE A 418 43.30 -10.91 -9.40
N PHE A 419 43.08 -11.39 -8.18
CA PHE A 419 43.05 -10.57 -6.97
C PHE A 419 43.76 -11.32 -5.84
N ASN A 420 44.69 -10.66 -5.13
CA ASN A 420 45.52 -11.29 -4.08
C ASN A 420 46.13 -12.64 -4.52
N ASN A 421 46.72 -12.68 -5.71
CA ASN A 421 47.33 -13.87 -6.33
C ASN A 421 46.39 -15.08 -6.51
N ARG A 422 45.07 -14.84 -6.60
CA ARG A 422 44.06 -15.87 -6.86
C ARG A 422 43.19 -15.49 -8.05
N HIS A 423 42.75 -16.50 -8.79
CA HIS A 423 41.86 -16.32 -9.94
C HIS A 423 40.39 -16.38 -9.52
N TYR A 424 39.59 -15.42 -9.99
CA TYR A 424 38.14 -15.39 -9.78
C TYR A 424 37.41 -15.26 -11.12
N LYS A 425 36.42 -16.11 -11.34
CA LYS A 425 35.49 -16.00 -12.47
C LYS A 425 34.23 -15.26 -12.05
N LEU A 426 34.03 -14.07 -12.62
CA LEU A 426 32.90 -13.18 -12.36
C LEU A 426 31.89 -13.28 -13.52
N PRO A 427 30.67 -13.79 -13.30
CA PRO A 427 29.59 -13.71 -14.30
C PRO A 427 29.30 -12.26 -14.74
N PRO A 428 28.60 -12.05 -15.88
CA PRO A 428 28.11 -10.73 -16.26
C PRO A 428 27.26 -10.13 -15.14
N TRP A 429 27.33 -8.81 -14.96
CA TRP A 429 26.49 -8.06 -14.02
C TRP A 429 26.45 -8.68 -12.62
N SER A 430 27.63 -8.93 -12.04
CA SER A 430 27.75 -9.66 -10.77
C SER A 430 28.82 -9.10 -9.84
N ILE A 431 28.67 -9.38 -8.55
CA ILE A 431 29.67 -9.07 -7.51
C ILE A 431 29.93 -10.34 -6.71
N SER A 432 31.21 -10.69 -6.53
CA SER A 432 31.64 -11.72 -5.59
C SER A 432 32.07 -11.07 -4.27
N ILE A 433 31.66 -11.66 -3.14
CA ILE A 433 31.95 -11.16 -1.78
C ILE A 433 32.96 -12.08 -1.11
N LEU A 434 34.06 -11.51 -0.63
CA LEU A 434 35.18 -12.20 0.00
C LEU A 434 35.39 -11.63 1.42
N PRO A 435 34.84 -12.24 2.48
CA PRO A 435 34.90 -11.70 3.84
C PRO A 435 36.29 -11.68 4.49
N ASP A 436 37.26 -12.35 3.87
CA ASP A 436 38.66 -12.46 4.29
C ASP A 436 39.63 -11.97 3.19
N CYS A 437 39.11 -11.31 2.15
CA CYS A 437 39.83 -10.92 0.93
C CYS A 437 40.49 -12.08 0.16
N ARG A 438 40.09 -13.34 0.39
CA ARG A 438 40.68 -14.53 -0.25
C ARG A 438 39.65 -15.54 -0.76
N ASN A 439 38.59 -15.82 -0.01
CA ASN A 439 37.63 -16.87 -0.33
C ASN A 439 36.27 -16.24 -0.67
N ALA A 440 35.81 -16.43 -1.91
CA ALA A 440 34.50 -15.93 -2.34
C ALA A 440 33.40 -16.83 -1.77
N VAL A 441 32.61 -16.31 -0.83
CA VAL A 441 31.53 -17.06 -0.17
C VAL A 441 30.18 -16.86 -0.85
N PHE A 442 30.05 -15.81 -1.66
CA PHE A 442 28.81 -15.47 -2.36
C PHE A 442 29.13 -14.76 -3.69
N ASN A 443 28.29 -14.99 -4.70
CA ASN A 443 28.26 -14.16 -5.92
C ASN A 443 26.81 -13.86 -6.29
N THR A 444 26.52 -12.59 -6.59
CA THR A 444 25.15 -12.12 -6.80
C THR A 444 24.44 -12.79 -7.99
N ALA A 445 25.16 -13.32 -8.97
CA ALA A 445 24.58 -14.01 -10.13
C ALA A 445 24.56 -15.55 -10.01
N LYS A 446 25.26 -16.14 -9.04
CA LYS A 446 25.32 -17.61 -8.83
C LYS A 446 24.27 -18.04 -7.81
N VAL A 447 23.05 -18.28 -8.28
CA VAL A 447 21.93 -18.69 -7.42
C VAL A 447 22.00 -20.20 -7.13
N GLY A 448 22.36 -20.57 -5.90
CA GLY A 448 22.37 -21.96 -5.44
C GLY A 448 21.01 -22.49 -4.98
N VAL A 449 20.08 -21.57 -4.67
CA VAL A 449 18.75 -21.89 -4.14
C VAL A 449 17.81 -22.37 -5.25
N LYS A 450 17.13 -23.49 -5.03
CA LYS A 450 16.15 -24.03 -5.99
C LYS A 450 14.90 -23.14 -6.04
N THR A 451 14.43 -22.84 -7.25
CA THR A 451 13.18 -22.11 -7.47
C THR A 451 11.98 -22.88 -6.95
N SER A 452 11.13 -22.21 -6.18
CA SER A 452 9.84 -22.75 -5.74
C SER A 452 8.76 -22.45 -6.79
N HIS A 453 7.91 -23.42 -7.10
CA HIS A 453 6.73 -23.18 -7.93
C HIS A 453 5.48 -23.15 -7.08
N THR A 454 4.73 -22.04 -7.13
CA THR A 454 3.45 -21.94 -6.43
C THR A 454 2.31 -22.37 -7.32
N LYS A 455 1.35 -23.12 -6.78
CA LYS A 455 0.13 -23.53 -7.48
C LYS A 455 -1.10 -23.10 -6.68
N MET A 456 -2.08 -22.53 -7.37
CA MET A 456 -3.45 -22.39 -6.85
C MET A 456 -4.25 -23.62 -7.26
N SER A 457 -4.71 -24.39 -6.29
CA SER A 457 -5.50 -25.62 -6.52
C SER A 457 -6.87 -25.48 -5.86
N PRO A 458 -7.96 -25.97 -6.50
CA PRO A 458 -9.27 -26.01 -5.86
C PRO A 458 -9.23 -26.71 -4.50
N THR A 459 -10.04 -26.23 -3.57
CA THR A 459 -10.29 -26.91 -2.29
C THR A 459 -11.48 -27.87 -2.42
N ASN A 460 -11.72 -28.68 -1.39
CA ASN A 460 -12.92 -29.50 -1.26
C ASN A 460 -14.13 -28.71 -0.73
N SER A 461 -13.94 -27.45 -0.34
CA SER A 461 -15.02 -26.57 0.12
C SER A 461 -15.93 -26.21 -1.05
N LYS A 462 -17.20 -26.61 -0.95
CA LYS A 462 -18.24 -26.23 -1.91
C LYS A 462 -19.01 -25.03 -1.38
N MET A 463 -19.29 -24.06 -2.25
CA MET A 463 -20.24 -22.99 -1.97
C MET A 463 -21.64 -23.52 -2.21
N PHE A 464 -22.55 -23.23 -1.29
CA PHE A 464 -23.94 -23.67 -1.34
C PHE A 464 -24.90 -22.52 -1.01
N SER A 465 -26.17 -22.70 -1.34
CA SER A 465 -27.24 -21.70 -1.13
C SER A 465 -26.91 -20.35 -1.77
N TRP A 466 -26.62 -20.35 -3.08
CA TRP A 466 -26.49 -19.11 -3.84
C TRP A 466 -27.84 -18.40 -3.93
N GLU A 467 -27.84 -17.14 -3.54
CA GLU A 467 -29.00 -16.25 -3.64
C GLU A 467 -28.56 -14.90 -4.23
N THR A 468 -29.48 -14.20 -4.91
CA THR A 468 -29.23 -12.89 -5.53
C THR A 468 -30.19 -11.82 -5.06
N TYR A 469 -29.70 -10.58 -5.08
CA TYR A 469 -30.49 -9.38 -4.90
C TYR A 469 -30.03 -8.35 -5.95
N ASP A 470 -30.93 -7.97 -6.85
CA ASP A 470 -30.63 -7.00 -7.89
C ASP A 470 -30.71 -5.59 -7.29
N GLU A 471 -29.69 -4.76 -7.56
CA GLU A 471 -29.69 -3.38 -7.12
C GLU A 471 -30.84 -2.63 -7.79
N ASP A 472 -31.75 -2.05 -7.01
CA ASP A 472 -32.93 -1.37 -7.54
C ASP A 472 -32.57 -0.01 -8.15
N ILE A 473 -32.44 0.00 -9.48
CA ILE A 473 -32.14 1.19 -10.29
C ILE A 473 -33.40 2.04 -10.54
N SER A 474 -34.59 1.45 -10.40
CA SER A 474 -35.86 2.08 -10.76
C SER A 474 -36.35 3.11 -9.73
N SER A 475 -36.03 2.91 -8.45
CA SER A 475 -36.37 3.85 -7.36
C SER A 475 -35.34 4.98 -7.15
N LEU A 476 -34.34 5.09 -8.05
CA LEU A 476 -33.30 6.10 -7.96
C LEU A 476 -33.87 7.50 -8.18
N GLY A 477 -33.72 8.36 -7.17
CA GLY A 477 -34.21 9.74 -7.19
C GLY A 477 -35.38 9.99 -6.24
N GLU A 478 -36.17 8.97 -5.88
CA GLU A 478 -37.27 9.11 -4.92
C GLU A 478 -36.78 9.33 -3.48
N SER A 479 -35.59 8.82 -3.16
CA SER A 479 -34.94 8.95 -1.84
C SER A 479 -33.75 9.93 -1.83
N SER A 480 -33.43 10.56 -2.96
CA SER A 480 -32.26 11.44 -3.09
C SER A 480 -32.44 12.71 -2.27
N ARG A 481 -31.56 12.90 -1.27
CA ARG A 481 -31.57 14.08 -0.39
C ARG A 481 -30.74 15.24 -0.92
N ILE A 482 -30.00 15.05 -2.02
CA ILE A 482 -29.04 16.02 -2.54
C ILE A 482 -29.39 16.33 -4.00
N THR A 483 -29.74 17.59 -4.28
CA THR A 483 -29.92 18.07 -5.65
C THR A 483 -29.13 19.35 -5.87
N ALA A 484 -28.60 19.53 -7.08
CA ALA A 484 -27.88 20.74 -7.46
C ALA A 484 -28.18 21.11 -8.92
N ARG A 485 -28.09 22.39 -9.25
CA ARG A 485 -27.96 22.82 -10.65
C ARG A 485 -26.49 22.77 -11.01
N GLY A 486 -26.14 21.90 -11.94
CA GLY A 486 -24.74 21.61 -12.26
C GLY A 486 -24.24 20.28 -11.71
N LEU A 487 -23.12 19.81 -12.24
CA LEU A 487 -22.44 18.59 -11.81
C LEU A 487 -21.56 18.82 -10.57
N LEU A 488 -21.79 18.04 -9.50
CA LEU A 488 -20.92 17.98 -8.32
C LEU A 488 -19.79 16.97 -8.51
N GLU A 489 -18.59 17.30 -8.02
CA GLU A 489 -17.42 16.42 -8.03
C GLU A 489 -17.59 15.25 -7.05
N GLN A 490 -17.17 14.06 -7.45
CA GLN A 490 -17.51 12.83 -6.74
C GLN A 490 -16.93 12.77 -5.32
N MET A 491 -15.64 13.07 -5.14
CA MET A 491 -15.00 13.02 -3.84
C MET A 491 -15.60 14.03 -2.85
N ASN A 492 -16.10 15.17 -3.35
CA ASN A 492 -16.77 16.19 -2.55
C ASN A 492 -18.11 15.68 -2.00
N VAL A 493 -18.87 14.95 -2.81
CA VAL A 493 -20.18 14.42 -2.39
C VAL A 493 -20.02 13.16 -1.55
N THR A 494 -19.17 12.20 -1.97
CA THR A 494 -19.05 10.91 -1.29
C THR A 494 -18.20 10.98 -0.03
N ARG A 495 -17.28 11.95 0.07
CA ARG A 495 -16.22 11.98 1.09
C ARG A 495 -15.44 10.65 1.18
N ASP A 496 -15.35 9.92 0.07
CA ASP A 496 -14.79 8.56 -0.01
C ASP A 496 -15.47 7.54 0.93
N ALA A 497 -16.75 7.75 1.29
CA ALA A 497 -17.54 6.79 2.06
C ALA A 497 -17.92 5.56 1.23
N SER A 498 -18.09 5.73 -0.09
CA SER A 498 -18.32 4.67 -1.07
C SER A 498 -17.57 4.95 -2.36
N ASP A 499 -17.30 3.88 -3.13
CA ASP A 499 -16.77 3.98 -4.48
C ASP A 499 -17.80 4.55 -5.46
N TYR A 500 -19.09 4.46 -5.14
CA TYR A 500 -20.19 4.72 -6.05
C TYR A 500 -20.86 6.07 -5.76
N LEU A 501 -21.11 6.85 -6.82
CA LEU A 501 -21.97 8.02 -6.78
C LEU A 501 -22.92 8.01 -7.98
N TRP A 502 -24.21 8.03 -7.69
CA TRP A 502 -25.25 8.16 -8.70
C TRP A 502 -25.47 9.63 -9.04
N TYR A 503 -25.52 9.93 -10.34
CA TYR A 503 -25.93 11.20 -10.91
C TYR A 503 -27.19 10.94 -11.72
N THR A 504 -28.31 11.51 -11.32
CA THR A 504 -29.59 11.33 -11.99
C THR A 504 -30.16 12.65 -12.49
N THR A 505 -30.70 12.66 -13.70
CA THR A 505 -31.42 13.82 -14.25
C THR A 505 -32.57 13.34 -15.13
N SER A 506 -33.42 14.26 -15.55
CA SER A 506 -34.52 13.98 -16.46
C SER A 506 -34.53 14.99 -17.60
N ILE A 507 -34.87 14.50 -18.79
CA ILE A 507 -34.98 15.32 -19.98
C ILE A 507 -36.34 15.08 -20.63
N ASP A 508 -37.01 16.16 -21.00
CA ASP A 508 -38.21 16.07 -21.82
C ASP A 508 -37.84 16.11 -23.30
N ILE A 509 -38.39 15.19 -24.07
CA ILE A 509 -38.17 15.02 -25.51
C ILE A 509 -39.46 15.36 -26.24
N SER A 510 -39.38 16.31 -27.17
CA SER A 510 -40.52 16.69 -28.00
C SER A 510 -41.00 15.50 -28.85
N PRO A 511 -42.31 15.23 -28.92
CA PRO A 511 -42.87 14.26 -29.86
C PRO A 511 -42.53 14.55 -31.33
N SER A 512 -42.11 15.79 -31.63
CA SER A 512 -41.73 16.23 -32.98
C SER A 512 -40.29 15.87 -33.38
N GLU A 513 -39.48 15.28 -32.50
CA GLU A 513 -38.08 14.96 -32.81
C GLU A 513 -37.97 13.91 -33.93
N SER A 514 -37.11 14.17 -34.92
CA SER A 514 -36.97 13.35 -36.12
C SER A 514 -36.56 11.89 -35.82
N PHE A 515 -35.77 11.65 -34.77
CA PHE A 515 -35.33 10.30 -34.40
C PHE A 515 -36.49 9.39 -33.94
N LEU A 516 -37.59 9.96 -33.45
CA LEU A 516 -38.79 9.19 -33.09
C LEU A 516 -39.55 8.70 -34.33
N ARG A 517 -39.28 9.29 -35.51
CA ARG A 517 -39.93 8.99 -36.79
C ARG A 517 -38.96 8.30 -37.77
N GLY A 518 -38.07 7.46 -37.26
CA GLY A 518 -37.10 6.71 -38.08
C GLY A 518 -35.81 7.46 -38.41
N GLY A 519 -35.60 8.67 -37.85
CA GLY A 519 -34.32 9.38 -37.93
C GLY A 519 -33.21 8.71 -37.11
N LYS A 520 -31.98 9.23 -37.22
CA LYS A 520 -30.82 8.71 -36.48
C LYS A 520 -31.00 8.96 -34.98
N LYS A 521 -30.77 7.93 -34.16
CA LYS A 521 -30.83 8.02 -32.69
C LYS A 521 -29.84 9.08 -32.17
N PRO A 522 -30.22 9.85 -31.14
CA PRO A 522 -29.31 10.76 -30.49
C PRO A 522 -28.20 10.00 -29.75
N THR A 523 -27.08 10.68 -29.54
CA THR A 523 -25.90 10.13 -28.88
C THR A 523 -25.64 10.86 -27.58
N LEU A 524 -25.49 10.11 -26.49
CA LEU A 524 -25.06 10.64 -25.20
C LEU A 524 -23.53 10.57 -25.10
N ASN A 525 -22.92 11.71 -24.73
CA ASN A 525 -21.52 11.83 -24.41
C ASN A 525 -21.38 12.20 -22.94
N VAL A 526 -20.58 11.45 -22.19
CA VAL A 526 -20.32 11.71 -20.77
C VAL A 526 -18.82 11.79 -20.55
N ASP A 527 -18.34 12.97 -20.20
CA ASP A 527 -16.95 13.21 -19.83
C ASP A 527 -16.76 12.98 -18.34
N SER A 528 -15.80 12.14 -17.98
CA SER A 528 -15.45 11.83 -16.59
C SER A 528 -13.97 12.07 -16.34
N ALA A 529 -13.65 12.65 -15.18
CA ALA A 529 -12.29 12.74 -14.66
C ALA A 529 -11.80 11.40 -14.05
N GLY A 530 -12.66 10.37 -14.05
CA GLY A 530 -12.36 9.01 -13.63
C GLY A 530 -13.36 8.47 -12.60
N HIS A 531 -13.30 7.20 -12.24
CA HIS A 531 -12.40 6.17 -12.78
C HIS A 531 -13.14 5.17 -13.68
N ALA A 532 -14.42 4.92 -13.42
CA ALA A 532 -15.33 4.22 -14.32
C ALA A 532 -16.74 4.82 -14.27
N LEU A 533 -17.56 4.48 -15.27
CA LEU A 533 -18.92 4.96 -15.45
C LEU A 533 -19.81 3.83 -15.96
N HIS A 534 -21.03 3.74 -15.41
CA HIS A 534 -22.13 2.98 -15.98
C HIS A 534 -23.29 3.92 -16.34
N VAL A 535 -23.88 3.71 -17.51
CA VAL A 535 -24.94 4.57 -18.03
C VAL A 535 -26.24 3.78 -18.11
N PHE A 536 -27.30 4.34 -17.53
CA PHE A 536 -28.66 3.82 -17.57
C PHE A 536 -29.61 4.87 -18.14
N ILE A 537 -30.49 4.44 -19.05
CA ILE A 537 -31.53 5.27 -19.65
C ILE A 537 -32.87 4.59 -19.39
N ASN A 538 -33.80 5.31 -18.73
CA ASN A 538 -35.12 4.79 -18.37
C ASN A 538 -35.05 3.44 -17.64
N GLY A 539 -34.11 3.32 -16.69
CA GLY A 539 -33.86 2.09 -15.92
C GLY A 539 -33.10 0.98 -16.66
N GLN A 540 -32.85 1.12 -17.96
CA GLN A 540 -32.15 0.11 -18.76
C GLN A 540 -30.66 0.41 -18.87
N PHE A 541 -29.81 -0.61 -18.67
CA PHE A 541 -28.37 -0.50 -18.86
C PHE A 541 -28.01 -0.24 -20.32
N LEU A 542 -27.21 0.79 -20.55
CA LEU A 542 -26.75 1.17 -21.89
C LEU A 542 -25.32 0.72 -22.16
N GLY A 543 -24.41 0.88 -21.19
CA GLY A 543 -23.00 0.58 -21.37
C GLY A 543 -22.11 1.17 -20.27
N SER A 544 -20.82 0.84 -20.38
CA SER A 544 -19.79 1.25 -19.42
C SER A 544 -18.58 1.83 -20.13
N ALA A 545 -17.85 2.70 -19.44
CA ALA A 545 -16.50 3.14 -19.84
C ALA A 545 -15.62 3.32 -18.60
N PHE A 546 -14.31 3.20 -18.76
CA PHE A 546 -13.35 3.35 -17.66
C PHE A 546 -12.01 3.87 -18.18
N GLY A 547 -11.28 4.55 -17.30
CA GLY A 547 -9.91 5.01 -17.56
C GLY A 547 -8.86 3.98 -17.15
N THR A 548 -7.61 4.41 -17.07
CA THR A 548 -6.49 3.63 -16.55
C THR A 548 -5.79 4.42 -15.44
N ARG A 549 -4.79 3.82 -14.76
CA ARG A 549 -3.98 4.58 -13.78
C ARG A 549 -3.25 5.76 -14.43
N LYS A 550 -2.77 5.59 -15.67
CA LYS A 550 -2.05 6.62 -16.43
C LYS A 550 -3.01 7.68 -16.96
N ASP A 551 -4.05 7.25 -17.65
CA ASP A 551 -5.06 8.09 -18.29
C ASP A 551 -6.40 7.89 -17.58
N ARG A 552 -6.60 8.59 -16.46
CA ARG A 552 -7.75 8.40 -15.56
C ARG A 552 -9.07 8.91 -16.16
N GLY A 553 -9.01 10.02 -16.89
CA GLY A 553 -10.16 10.62 -17.54
C GLY A 553 -10.54 9.89 -18.83
N PHE A 554 -11.82 9.87 -19.15
CA PHE A 554 -12.35 9.23 -20.34
C PHE A 554 -13.70 9.85 -20.74
N THR A 555 -14.13 9.58 -21.98
CA THR A 555 -15.45 9.95 -22.47
C THR A 555 -16.22 8.70 -22.86
N PHE A 556 -17.39 8.49 -22.26
CA PHE A 556 -18.36 7.53 -22.78
C PHE A 556 -19.10 8.17 -23.96
N THR A 557 -19.30 7.42 -25.05
CA THR A 557 -20.12 7.84 -26.19
C THR A 557 -21.01 6.67 -26.63
N GLY A 558 -22.32 6.84 -26.61
CA GLY A 558 -23.25 5.77 -26.99
C GLY A 558 -24.59 6.29 -27.50
N PRO A 559 -25.22 5.61 -28.48
CA PRO A 559 -26.57 5.96 -28.95
C PRO A 559 -27.59 5.68 -27.86
N VAL A 560 -28.54 6.59 -27.63
CA VAL A 560 -29.57 6.43 -26.58
C VAL A 560 -30.95 6.22 -27.18
N ASN A 561 -31.73 5.32 -26.56
CA ASN A 561 -33.13 5.11 -26.89
C ASN A 561 -33.98 6.00 -25.99
N LEU A 562 -34.45 7.12 -26.52
CA LEU A 562 -35.35 8.03 -25.82
C LEU A 562 -36.76 7.91 -26.41
N HIS A 563 -37.79 8.15 -25.61
CA HIS A 563 -39.18 8.25 -26.06
C HIS A 563 -39.69 9.69 -25.94
N ALA A 564 -40.86 9.98 -26.53
CA ALA A 564 -41.52 11.26 -26.33
C ALA A 564 -41.84 11.48 -24.83
N GLY A 565 -41.75 12.73 -24.37
CA GLY A 565 -41.95 13.11 -22.97
C GLY A 565 -40.71 12.90 -22.10
N ALA A 566 -40.93 12.66 -20.79
CA ALA A 566 -39.87 12.59 -19.81
C ALA A 566 -39.03 11.29 -19.94
N ASN A 567 -37.72 11.44 -20.02
CA ASN A 567 -36.76 10.35 -19.98
C ASN A 567 -35.80 10.55 -18.81
N HIS A 568 -35.48 9.46 -18.10
CA HIS A 568 -34.60 9.47 -16.95
C HIS A 568 -33.20 8.98 -17.34
N ILE A 569 -32.18 9.76 -16.98
CA ILE A 569 -30.78 9.40 -17.17
C ILE A 569 -30.19 9.16 -15.79
N ALA A 570 -29.63 7.96 -15.57
CA ALA A 570 -28.90 7.62 -14.36
C ALA A 570 -27.47 7.21 -14.73
N LEU A 571 -26.50 7.85 -14.10
CA LEU A 571 -25.07 7.65 -14.34
C LEU A 571 -24.42 7.21 -13.02
N VAL A 572 -23.79 6.05 -13.00
CA VAL A 572 -23.03 5.55 -11.85
C VAL A 572 -21.57 5.88 -12.05
N SER A 573 -21.05 6.85 -11.32
CA SER A 573 -19.64 7.16 -11.31
C SER A 573 -18.92 6.32 -10.26
N VAL A 574 -17.78 5.72 -10.62
CA VAL A 574 -17.06 4.77 -9.77
C VAL A 574 -15.61 5.21 -9.54
N ALA A 575 -15.20 5.32 -8.28
CA ALA A 575 -13.82 5.59 -7.88
C ALA A 575 -13.09 4.28 -7.52
N VAL A 576 -12.06 3.92 -8.27
CA VAL A 576 -11.22 2.73 -8.00
C VAL A 576 -10.00 3.10 -7.14
N GLY A 577 -10.27 3.60 -5.92
CA GLY A 577 -9.28 4.24 -5.06
C GLY A 577 -8.84 5.62 -5.56
N LEU A 578 -8.19 6.42 -4.71
CA LEU A 578 -7.86 7.82 -4.96
C LEU A 578 -6.37 8.05 -5.30
N PRO A 579 -6.03 9.12 -6.05
CA PRO A 579 -4.67 9.53 -6.37
C PRO A 579 -3.74 9.57 -5.16
N ASN A 580 -2.49 9.14 -5.31
CA ASN A 580 -1.56 8.97 -4.20
C ASN A 580 -0.19 9.61 -4.40
N VAL A 581 0.06 10.21 -5.57
CA VAL A 581 1.33 10.79 -5.96
C VAL A 581 1.11 11.85 -7.04
N GLY A 582 1.87 12.94 -6.98
CA GLY A 582 1.82 14.04 -7.93
C GLY A 582 1.60 15.38 -7.25
N LEU A 583 2.16 16.45 -7.79
CA LEU A 583 2.00 17.78 -7.21
C LEU A 583 0.50 18.16 -7.16
N HIS A 584 0.05 18.56 -5.98
CA HIS A 584 -1.34 18.93 -5.71
C HIS A 584 -2.38 17.87 -6.14
N PHE A 585 -2.06 16.58 -6.00
CA PHE A 585 -2.98 15.49 -6.40
C PHE A 585 -4.33 15.56 -5.67
N GLU A 586 -4.40 16.20 -4.50
CA GLU A 586 -5.63 16.45 -3.75
C GLU A 586 -6.61 17.32 -4.53
N THR A 587 -6.14 18.14 -5.47
CA THR A 587 -6.98 19.02 -6.29
C THR A 587 -7.57 18.33 -7.51
N TRP A 588 -7.09 17.13 -7.84
CA TRP A 588 -7.52 16.41 -9.04
C TRP A 588 -8.97 15.96 -8.89
N LYS A 589 -9.80 16.31 -9.87
CA LYS A 589 -11.22 15.93 -9.89
C LYS A 589 -11.40 14.42 -10.06
N THR A 590 -12.46 13.89 -9.48
CA THR A 590 -12.97 12.53 -9.71
C THR A 590 -14.45 12.60 -10.09
N GLY A 591 -14.89 11.70 -10.96
CA GLY A 591 -16.26 11.59 -11.42
C GLY A 591 -16.63 12.47 -12.60
N ILE A 592 -17.94 12.66 -12.80
CA ILE A 592 -18.50 13.23 -14.03
C ILE A 592 -18.28 14.74 -14.07
N VAL A 593 -17.72 15.22 -15.18
CA VAL A 593 -17.38 16.64 -15.39
C VAL A 593 -18.13 17.28 -16.57
N GLY A 594 -18.75 16.48 -17.45
CA GLY A 594 -19.59 16.98 -18.54
C GLY A 594 -20.56 15.92 -19.06
N VAL A 595 -21.76 16.36 -19.46
CA VAL A 595 -22.80 15.49 -20.04
C VAL A 595 -23.45 16.22 -21.22
N TYR A 596 -23.42 15.61 -22.41
CA TYR A 596 -23.96 16.20 -23.63
C TYR A 596 -24.83 15.22 -24.39
N LEU A 597 -25.96 15.72 -24.90
CA LEU A 597 -26.84 14.97 -25.79
C LEU A 597 -26.79 15.58 -27.19
N ASN A 598 -26.29 14.79 -28.14
CA ASN A 598 -26.11 15.18 -29.54
C ASN A 598 -27.18 14.53 -30.42
N GLY A 599 -27.51 15.16 -31.55
CA GLY A 599 -28.43 14.59 -32.54
C GLY A 599 -29.92 14.84 -32.31
N LEU A 600 -30.27 15.84 -31.49
CA LEU A 600 -31.63 16.41 -31.46
C LEU A 600 -31.80 17.44 -32.59
N ASP A 601 -33.04 17.62 -33.06
CA ASP A 601 -33.36 18.52 -34.18
C ASP A 601 -32.97 19.98 -33.87
N LYS A 602 -33.13 20.40 -32.61
CA LYS A 602 -32.85 21.76 -32.13
C LYS A 602 -31.39 21.99 -31.69
N ARG A 603 -30.42 21.23 -32.22
CA ARG A 603 -28.96 21.23 -31.92
C ARG A 603 -28.58 20.45 -30.65
N LYS A 604 -27.25 20.31 -30.45
CA LYS A 604 -26.61 19.73 -29.25
C LYS A 604 -27.16 20.36 -27.98
N LYS A 605 -27.53 19.53 -27.01
CA LYS A 605 -27.99 19.94 -25.69
C LYS A 605 -26.92 19.62 -24.64
N ASP A 606 -26.46 20.65 -23.94
CA ASP A 606 -25.57 20.49 -22.79
C ASP A 606 -26.41 20.24 -21.53
N LEU A 607 -26.25 19.06 -20.93
CA LEU A 607 -26.95 18.66 -19.72
C LEU A 607 -26.12 18.93 -18.46
N SER A 608 -24.90 19.43 -18.59
CA SER A 608 -23.98 19.64 -17.46
C SER A 608 -24.50 20.67 -16.46
N SER A 609 -25.33 21.62 -16.90
CA SER A 609 -25.95 22.68 -16.07
C SER A 609 -27.39 22.35 -15.62
N HIS A 610 -27.92 21.18 -16.00
CA HIS A 610 -29.25 20.74 -15.59
C HIS A 610 -29.34 20.54 -14.06
N LYS A 611 -30.58 20.39 -13.57
CA LYS A 611 -30.80 19.87 -12.21
C LYS A 611 -30.42 18.40 -12.18
N TRP A 612 -29.46 18.07 -11.31
CA TRP A 612 -29.01 16.71 -11.02
C TRP A 612 -29.37 16.34 -9.59
N SER A 613 -29.78 15.09 -9.38
CA SER A 613 -30.00 14.47 -8.07
C SER A 613 -28.92 13.43 -7.82
N TYR A 614 -28.48 13.31 -6.56
CA TYR A 614 -27.31 12.53 -6.17
C TYR A 614 -27.65 11.48 -5.11
N GLN A 615 -27.05 10.29 -5.23
CA GLN A 615 -27.08 9.26 -4.19
C GLN A 615 -25.67 8.71 -3.97
N VAL A 616 -25.18 8.83 -2.74
CA VAL A 616 -23.90 8.25 -2.34
C VAL A 616 -24.08 6.76 -2.07
N GLY A 617 -23.24 5.95 -2.69
CA GLY A 617 -23.21 4.51 -2.50
C GLY A 617 -24.38 3.75 -3.11
N LEU A 618 -24.41 2.47 -2.78
CA LEU A 618 -25.43 1.52 -3.21
C LEU A 618 -26.48 1.35 -2.09
N LYS A 619 -27.71 1.04 -2.46
CA LYS A 619 -28.77 0.61 -1.54
C LYS A 619 -28.32 -0.62 -0.74
N GLY A 620 -27.66 -1.59 -1.38
CA GLY A 620 -27.09 -2.73 -0.68
C GLY A 620 -26.00 -2.36 0.35
N GLU A 621 -25.24 -1.28 0.12
CA GLU A 621 -24.32 -0.73 1.13
C GLU A 621 -25.08 -0.10 2.30
N ALA A 622 -26.12 0.69 2.02
CA ALA A 622 -26.97 1.33 3.04
C ALA A 622 -27.75 0.32 3.91
N MET A 623 -28.08 -0.85 3.35
CA MET A 623 -28.70 -1.98 4.05
C MET A 623 -27.70 -2.92 4.71
N TYR A 624 -26.40 -2.62 4.61
CA TYR A 624 -25.31 -3.42 5.18
C TYR A 624 -25.32 -4.89 4.73
N LEU A 625 -25.69 -5.17 3.46
CA LEU A 625 -25.82 -6.54 2.93
C LEU A 625 -24.52 -7.36 2.99
N ALA A 626 -23.37 -6.72 3.13
CA ALA A 626 -22.09 -7.40 3.34
C ALA A 626 -21.95 -8.07 4.72
N THR A 627 -22.80 -7.72 5.70
CA THR A 627 -22.71 -8.18 7.09
C THR A 627 -23.66 -9.35 7.38
N PRO A 628 -23.33 -10.24 8.33
CA PRO A 628 -24.23 -11.33 8.76
C PRO A 628 -25.60 -10.85 9.23
N GLU A 629 -25.68 -9.65 9.83
CA GLU A 629 -26.92 -9.06 10.31
C GLU A 629 -27.73 -8.47 9.14
N GLY A 630 -27.07 -7.74 8.24
CA GLY A 630 -27.70 -7.03 7.13
C GLY A 630 -28.22 -7.94 6.01
N VAL A 631 -27.67 -9.13 5.80
CA VAL A 631 -28.17 -10.07 4.77
C VAL A 631 -29.63 -10.51 4.96
N SER A 632 -30.23 -10.30 6.12
CA SER A 632 -31.65 -10.62 6.38
C SER A 632 -32.62 -9.49 6.00
N SER A 633 -32.11 -8.32 5.62
CA SER A 633 -32.91 -7.11 5.40
C SER A 633 -33.64 -7.03 4.05
N VAL A 634 -33.42 -7.99 3.15
CA VAL A 634 -34.02 -8.03 1.82
C VAL A 634 -34.52 -9.43 1.49
N GLU A 635 -35.49 -9.50 0.58
CA GLU A 635 -35.92 -10.75 -0.02
C GLU A 635 -34.92 -11.17 -1.10
N TRP A 636 -34.23 -12.28 -0.86
CA TRP A 636 -33.26 -12.81 -1.81
C TRP A 636 -33.92 -13.79 -2.77
N ILE A 637 -33.53 -13.71 -4.04
CA ILE A 637 -33.97 -14.64 -5.08
C ILE A 637 -33.11 -15.90 -4.99
N GLN A 638 -33.76 -17.07 -4.88
CA GLN A 638 -33.10 -18.36 -4.69
C GLN A 638 -33.01 -19.19 -5.98
N GLY A 639 -32.11 -20.19 -5.96
CA GLY A 639 -32.15 -21.32 -6.89
C GLY A 639 -31.64 -21.03 -8.30
N SER A 640 -32.21 -21.70 -9.30
CA SER A 640 -31.75 -21.62 -10.69
C SER A 640 -31.80 -20.20 -11.27
N LEU A 641 -32.80 -19.40 -10.87
CA LEU A 641 -32.96 -18.00 -11.28
C LEU A 641 -31.76 -17.14 -10.85
N ALA A 642 -31.26 -17.34 -9.62
CA ALA A 642 -30.09 -16.64 -9.08
C ALA A 642 -28.80 -16.95 -9.84
N THR A 643 -28.69 -18.18 -10.38
CA THR A 643 -27.51 -18.62 -11.16
C THR A 643 -27.58 -18.29 -12.65
N GLN A 644 -28.75 -17.86 -13.14
CA GLN A 644 -28.97 -17.48 -14.55
C GLN A 644 -28.83 -15.98 -14.79
N SER A 645 -29.02 -15.15 -13.75
CA SER A 645 -28.83 -13.70 -13.85
C SER A 645 -27.35 -13.37 -14.07
N ARG A 646 -27.04 -12.83 -15.26
CA ARG A 646 -25.75 -12.18 -15.56
C ARG A 646 -25.87 -10.67 -15.53
N GLN A 647 -26.81 -10.15 -14.76
CA GLN A 647 -27.10 -8.73 -14.71
C GLN A 647 -25.99 -7.97 -13.99
N SER A 648 -25.72 -6.75 -14.47
CA SER A 648 -24.84 -5.79 -13.79
C SER A 648 -25.50 -5.28 -12.51
N MET A 649 -24.71 -4.84 -11.54
CA MET A 649 -25.20 -4.28 -10.27
C MET A 649 -26.01 -5.29 -9.45
N THR A 650 -25.45 -6.48 -9.23
CA THR A 650 -26.12 -7.58 -8.52
C THR A 650 -25.36 -7.95 -7.26
N TRP A 651 -26.08 -8.14 -6.15
CA TRP A 651 -25.53 -8.73 -4.93
C TRP A 651 -25.75 -10.24 -4.97
N HIS A 652 -24.71 -10.99 -4.65
CA HIS A 652 -24.75 -12.43 -4.47
C HIS A 652 -24.36 -12.77 -3.05
N LYS A 653 -24.99 -13.78 -2.46
CA LYS A 653 -24.50 -14.42 -1.25
C LYS A 653 -24.50 -15.93 -1.36
N ALA A 654 -23.59 -16.56 -0.61
CA ALA A 654 -23.50 -18.01 -0.46
C ALA A 654 -22.87 -18.36 0.88
N TYR A 655 -22.94 -19.63 1.24
CA TYR A 655 -22.29 -20.17 2.43
C TYR A 655 -21.28 -21.25 2.07
N PHE A 656 -20.24 -21.40 2.89
CA PHE A 656 -19.24 -22.46 2.73
C PHE A 656 -18.59 -22.85 4.07
N ASP A 657 -18.10 -24.08 4.14
CA ASP A 657 -17.32 -24.57 5.29
C ASP A 657 -15.83 -24.36 5.06
N ALA A 658 -15.07 -24.06 6.11
CA ALA A 658 -13.64 -23.79 5.94
C ALA A 658 -12.91 -25.06 5.44
N PRO A 659 -12.04 -24.95 4.42
CA PRO A 659 -11.28 -26.09 3.94
C PRO A 659 -10.25 -26.51 4.98
N THR A 660 -10.00 -27.81 5.07
CA THR A 660 -8.99 -28.38 5.96
C THR A 660 -7.57 -27.90 5.61
N GLY A 661 -6.64 -28.10 6.54
CA GLY A 661 -5.24 -27.73 6.38
C GLY A 661 -4.92 -26.27 6.75
N ASN A 662 -3.67 -25.88 6.53
CA ASN A 662 -3.12 -24.58 6.94
C ASN A 662 -2.60 -23.75 5.75
N GLU A 663 -2.74 -24.27 4.52
CA GLU A 663 -2.29 -23.61 3.30
C GLU A 663 -3.06 -22.29 3.08
N PRO A 664 -2.42 -21.19 2.64
CA PRO A 664 -3.15 -19.95 2.37
C PRO A 664 -4.27 -20.11 1.36
N LEU A 665 -5.31 -19.29 1.47
CA LEU A 665 -6.53 -19.41 0.68
C LEU A 665 -6.76 -18.18 -0.19
N ALA A 666 -7.44 -18.37 -1.31
CA ALA A 666 -7.93 -17.30 -2.16
C ALA A 666 -9.28 -17.65 -2.78
N LEU A 667 -10.05 -16.64 -3.18
CA LEU A 667 -11.17 -16.81 -4.09
C LEU A 667 -10.68 -16.74 -5.54
N ASP A 668 -11.06 -17.72 -6.35
CA ASP A 668 -10.92 -17.66 -7.81
C ASP A 668 -12.14 -16.96 -8.41
N MET A 669 -11.95 -15.71 -8.82
CA MET A 669 -13.00 -14.83 -9.32
C MET A 669 -13.07 -14.80 -10.86
N ARG A 670 -12.45 -15.78 -11.55
CA ARG A 670 -12.34 -15.81 -13.03
C ARG A 670 -13.66 -15.74 -13.80
N SER A 671 -14.77 -16.10 -13.16
CA SER A 671 -16.10 -16.11 -13.77
C SER A 671 -16.86 -14.81 -13.57
N MET A 672 -16.27 -13.85 -12.86
CA MET A 672 -16.88 -12.59 -12.45
C MET A 672 -16.36 -11.43 -13.29
N GLY A 673 -16.95 -10.24 -13.13
CA GLY A 673 -16.58 -9.02 -13.83
C GLY A 673 -15.73 -8.09 -12.96
N LYS A 674 -16.41 -7.26 -12.15
CA LYS A 674 -15.79 -6.29 -11.23
C LYS A 674 -16.69 -6.13 -10.01
N GLY A 675 -16.11 -5.77 -8.87
CA GLY A 675 -16.90 -5.32 -7.73
C GLY A 675 -16.15 -5.47 -6.42
N GLN A 676 -16.85 -5.90 -5.39
CA GLN A 676 -16.31 -6.04 -4.03
C GLN A 676 -16.73 -7.38 -3.42
N VAL A 677 -15.89 -7.91 -2.54
CA VAL A 677 -16.13 -9.20 -1.88
C VAL A 677 -15.88 -9.14 -0.38
N TRP A 678 -16.73 -9.82 0.38
CA TRP A 678 -16.69 -9.92 1.83
C TRP A 678 -16.83 -11.36 2.29
N ILE A 679 -16.16 -11.69 3.39
CA ILE A 679 -16.31 -12.96 4.10
C ILE A 679 -16.62 -12.65 5.55
N ASN A 680 -17.77 -13.12 6.04
CA ASN A 680 -18.23 -12.87 7.41
C ASN A 680 -18.22 -11.37 7.79
N GLY A 681 -18.62 -10.48 6.87
CA GLY A 681 -18.57 -9.02 7.07
C GLY A 681 -17.18 -8.39 6.87
N GLN A 682 -16.11 -9.18 6.78
CA GLN A 682 -14.75 -8.66 6.54
C GLN A 682 -14.50 -8.46 5.05
N SER A 683 -14.19 -7.24 4.65
CA SER A 683 -13.94 -6.92 3.24
C SER A 683 -12.60 -7.44 2.76
N VAL A 684 -12.63 -8.43 1.86
CA VAL A 684 -11.45 -8.95 1.16
C VAL A 684 -10.88 -7.87 0.24
N GLY A 685 -11.75 -7.04 -0.34
CA GLY A 685 -11.39 -5.87 -1.14
C GLY A 685 -12.09 -5.88 -2.50
N ARG A 686 -11.63 -5.00 -3.38
CA ARG A 686 -12.12 -4.92 -4.76
C ARG A 686 -11.70 -6.15 -5.55
N TYR A 687 -12.49 -6.57 -6.53
CA TYR A 687 -12.04 -7.49 -7.58
C TYR A 687 -12.34 -6.90 -8.95
N TRP A 688 -11.50 -7.24 -9.93
CA TRP A 688 -11.71 -6.83 -11.31
C TRP A 688 -10.96 -7.76 -12.27
N MET A 689 -11.70 -8.39 -13.18
CA MET A 689 -11.16 -9.22 -14.28
C MET A 689 -10.65 -8.39 -15.46
N ALA A 690 -10.08 -7.21 -15.20
CA ALA A 690 -9.39 -6.43 -16.23
C ALA A 690 -8.14 -7.18 -16.72
N TYR A 691 -7.95 -7.22 -18.05
CA TYR A 691 -6.85 -7.97 -18.66
C TYR A 691 -5.57 -7.14 -18.69
N GLY A 692 -4.46 -7.74 -18.30
CA GLY A 692 -3.17 -7.09 -18.29
C GLY A 692 -2.69 -6.75 -19.70
N ASN A 693 -2.43 -5.47 -19.95
CA ASN A 693 -1.82 -4.95 -21.16
C ASN A 693 -0.35 -4.57 -20.88
N GLY A 694 0.57 -5.04 -21.71
CA GLY A 694 2.01 -4.79 -21.55
C GLY A 694 2.86 -5.65 -22.46
N GLU A 695 4.18 -5.54 -22.31
CA GLU A 695 5.19 -6.22 -23.12
C GLU A 695 5.77 -7.42 -22.35
N CYS A 696 5.02 -8.52 -22.31
CA CYS A 696 5.47 -9.75 -21.65
C CYS A 696 6.47 -10.53 -22.53
N GLY A 697 7.75 -10.13 -22.45
CA GLY A 697 8.86 -10.76 -23.17
C GLY A 697 9.80 -11.63 -22.31
N LYS A 698 10.95 -12.00 -22.88
CA LYS A 698 12.02 -12.68 -22.13
C LYS A 698 12.63 -11.71 -21.12
N CYS A 699 12.77 -12.16 -19.87
CA CYS A 699 13.41 -11.42 -18.79
C CYS A 699 14.86 -11.87 -18.62
N SER A 700 15.80 -10.92 -18.53
CA SER A 700 17.21 -11.16 -18.15
C SER A 700 17.54 -10.43 -16.86
N TYR A 701 18.41 -11.02 -16.03
CA TYR A 701 18.92 -10.36 -14.83
C TYR A 701 20.01 -9.32 -15.14
N SER A 702 20.74 -9.46 -16.24
CA SER A 702 21.90 -8.62 -16.51
C SER A 702 21.53 -7.24 -17.05
N GLY A 703 22.30 -6.23 -16.66
CA GLY A 703 22.10 -4.83 -17.03
C GLY A 703 21.02 -4.11 -16.23
N THR A 704 20.94 -2.79 -16.38
CA THR A 704 20.05 -1.93 -15.60
C THR A 704 18.59 -2.41 -15.67
N TYR A 705 17.97 -2.55 -14.50
CA TYR A 705 16.57 -2.92 -14.35
C TYR A 705 15.66 -1.70 -14.49
N ARG A 706 14.50 -1.90 -15.11
CA ARG A 706 13.36 -0.98 -15.18
C ARG A 706 12.08 -1.81 -15.04
N PRO A 707 10.95 -1.23 -14.57
CA PRO A 707 9.71 -2.00 -14.35
C PRO A 707 9.21 -2.74 -15.60
N THR A 708 9.45 -2.18 -16.79
CA THR A 708 9.05 -2.78 -18.08
C THR A 708 9.90 -3.98 -18.50
N LYS A 709 11.07 -4.21 -17.88
CA LYS A 709 12.04 -5.23 -18.31
C LYS A 709 11.54 -6.67 -18.15
N CYS A 710 10.74 -6.90 -17.11
CA CYS A 710 10.34 -8.24 -16.69
C CYS A 710 8.85 -8.22 -16.30
N GLN A 711 8.01 -8.09 -17.31
CA GLN A 711 6.55 -8.12 -17.21
C GLN A 711 6.01 -9.54 -17.43
N GLY A 712 4.92 -9.87 -16.74
CA GLY A 712 4.20 -11.14 -16.84
C GLY A 712 2.69 -10.93 -16.77
N GLY A 713 1.92 -11.96 -17.10
CA GLY A 713 0.46 -11.92 -16.97
C GLY A 713 -0.30 -11.18 -18.07
N CYS A 714 0.37 -10.72 -19.13
CA CYS A 714 -0.29 -10.08 -20.27
C CYS A 714 -1.32 -11.00 -20.95
N GLY A 715 -2.43 -10.45 -21.40
CA GLY A 715 -3.52 -11.19 -22.05
C GLY A 715 -4.32 -12.09 -21.10
N ARG A 716 -4.16 -11.92 -19.78
CA ARG A 716 -4.92 -12.61 -18.73
C ARG A 716 -5.44 -11.58 -17.73
N PRO A 717 -6.47 -11.91 -16.92
CA PRO A 717 -6.87 -11.05 -15.82
C PRO A 717 -5.67 -10.70 -14.94
N THR A 718 -5.42 -9.40 -14.72
CA THR A 718 -4.26 -8.93 -13.94
C THR A 718 -4.27 -9.53 -12.54
N GLN A 719 -5.45 -9.60 -11.92
CA GLN A 719 -5.66 -10.32 -10.66
C GLN A 719 -6.86 -11.26 -10.77
N ARG A 720 -6.60 -12.57 -10.72
CA ARG A 720 -7.62 -13.61 -10.70
C ARG A 720 -7.97 -14.10 -9.29
N TRP A 721 -6.96 -14.17 -8.42
CA TRP A 721 -7.07 -14.75 -7.09
C TRP A 721 -7.05 -13.65 -6.03
N TYR A 722 -8.02 -13.71 -5.11
CA TYR A 722 -8.22 -12.71 -4.06
C TYR A 722 -8.00 -13.35 -2.70
N HIS A 723 -6.97 -12.90 -2.00
CA HIS A 723 -6.50 -13.50 -0.76
C HIS A 723 -7.57 -13.50 0.33
N VAL A 724 -7.81 -14.67 0.91
CA VAL A 724 -8.70 -14.88 2.06
C VAL A 724 -7.85 -15.27 3.27
N PRO A 725 -7.68 -14.38 4.26
CA PRO A 725 -7.01 -14.72 5.50
C PRO A 725 -7.75 -15.85 6.22
N ARG A 726 -7.02 -16.91 6.61
CA ARG A 726 -7.63 -18.03 7.32
C ARG A 726 -8.29 -17.62 8.64
N SER A 727 -7.77 -16.60 9.32
CA SER A 727 -8.34 -16.12 10.58
C SER A 727 -9.69 -15.42 10.44
N TRP A 728 -10.16 -15.15 9.21
CA TRP A 728 -11.52 -14.66 8.98
C TRP A 728 -12.56 -15.79 8.86
N LEU A 729 -12.12 -17.05 8.86
CA LEU A 729 -12.99 -18.20 8.67
C LEU A 729 -13.37 -18.85 10.00
N LYS A 730 -14.66 -19.16 10.13
CA LYS A 730 -15.22 -20.11 11.09
C LYS A 730 -15.12 -21.52 10.52
N PRO A 731 -15.18 -22.59 11.34
CA PRO A 731 -15.14 -23.96 10.84
C PRO A 731 -16.25 -24.28 9.81
N LYS A 732 -17.46 -23.75 10.03
CA LYS A 732 -18.63 -23.98 9.18
C LYS A 732 -19.42 -22.70 8.95
N GLN A 733 -20.28 -22.71 7.93
CA GLN A 733 -21.28 -21.66 7.67
C GLN A 733 -20.66 -20.25 7.55
N ASN A 734 -19.56 -20.15 6.81
CA ASN A 734 -18.97 -18.85 6.46
C ASN A 734 -19.84 -18.17 5.41
N LEU A 735 -20.23 -16.93 5.66
CA LEU A 735 -20.97 -16.12 4.72
C LEU A 735 -19.99 -15.49 3.72
N LEU A 736 -20.20 -15.75 2.43
CA LEU A 736 -19.59 -15.04 1.31
C LEU A 736 -20.62 -14.06 0.75
N VAL A 737 -20.26 -12.78 0.64
CA VAL A 737 -21.06 -11.77 -0.07
C VAL A 737 -20.22 -11.17 -1.18
N VAL A 738 -20.80 -11.04 -2.37
CA VAL A 738 -20.15 -10.47 -3.56
C VAL A 738 -21.09 -9.43 -4.15
N PHE A 739 -20.62 -8.20 -4.29
CA PHE A 739 -21.28 -7.23 -5.16
C PHE A 739 -20.62 -7.31 -6.54
N GLU A 740 -21.40 -7.63 -7.57
CA GLU A 740 -20.97 -7.75 -8.97
C GLU A 740 -21.51 -6.57 -9.80
N GLU A 741 -20.57 -5.72 -10.21
CA GLU A 741 -20.81 -4.45 -10.91
C GLU A 741 -21.05 -4.63 -12.41
N LEU A 742 -20.33 -5.55 -13.08
CA LEU A 742 -20.34 -5.68 -14.55
C LEU A 742 -21.13 -6.90 -15.06
N GLY A 743 -21.42 -7.85 -14.19
CA GLY A 743 -22.07 -9.11 -14.49
C GLY A 743 -21.06 -10.27 -14.51
N GLY A 744 -21.48 -11.42 -13.98
CA GLY A 744 -20.63 -12.58 -13.79
C GLY A 744 -21.44 -13.84 -13.48
N ASP A 745 -20.76 -14.99 -13.45
CA ASP A 745 -21.34 -16.26 -13.03
C ASP A 745 -20.81 -16.63 -11.64
N ALA A 746 -21.55 -16.22 -10.61
CA ALA A 746 -21.19 -16.41 -9.20
C ALA A 746 -21.10 -17.90 -8.82
N SER A 747 -21.88 -18.77 -9.47
CA SER A 747 -21.88 -20.22 -9.19
C SER A 747 -20.53 -20.89 -9.46
N LYS A 748 -19.67 -20.27 -10.27
CA LYS A 748 -18.33 -20.73 -10.63
C LYS A 748 -17.22 -20.15 -9.74
N ILE A 749 -17.56 -19.26 -8.80
CA ILE A 749 -16.61 -18.82 -7.79
C ILE A 749 -16.19 -20.05 -6.97
N SER A 750 -14.89 -20.17 -6.70
CA SER A 750 -14.37 -21.29 -5.91
C SER A 750 -13.27 -20.83 -4.96
N LEU A 751 -13.17 -21.51 -3.82
CA LEU A 751 -12.09 -21.32 -2.88
C LEU A 751 -10.91 -22.20 -3.30
N VAL A 752 -9.74 -21.59 -3.48
CA VAL A 752 -8.49 -22.27 -3.85
C VAL A 752 -7.49 -22.19 -2.72
N ARG A 753 -6.64 -23.20 -2.60
CA ARG A 753 -5.47 -23.21 -1.71
C ARG A 753 -4.20 -22.95 -2.51
N ARG A 754 -3.29 -22.21 -1.89
CA ARG A 754 -1.96 -21.92 -2.42
C ARG A 754 -0.93 -22.87 -1.81
N SER A 755 -0.28 -23.67 -2.63
CA SER A 755 0.79 -24.57 -2.20
C SER A 755 2.10 -24.30 -2.93
N VAL A 756 3.22 -24.60 -2.27
CA VAL A 756 4.55 -24.63 -2.87
C VAL A 756 4.85 -26.07 -3.31
N LEU A 757 5.08 -26.26 -4.60
CA LEU A 757 5.51 -27.54 -5.16
C LEU A 757 7.01 -27.69 -4.99
N ASN A 758 7.44 -28.59 -4.12
CA ASN A 758 8.81 -29.10 -4.11
C ASN A 758 8.90 -30.17 -5.20
N ARG A 759 9.69 -29.96 -6.25
CA ARG A 759 10.07 -31.06 -7.14
C ARG A 759 10.98 -32.01 -6.34
N HIS A 760 10.41 -33.02 -5.71
CA HIS A 760 11.14 -34.25 -5.45
C HIS A 760 11.37 -34.91 -6.81
N HIS A 761 12.60 -34.84 -7.33
CA HIS A 761 12.99 -35.76 -8.39
C HIS A 761 13.05 -37.15 -7.75
N HIS A 762 12.02 -37.96 -8.01
CA HIS A 762 12.25 -39.40 -8.12
C HIS A 762 13.21 -39.59 -9.30
N ASN A 763 14.49 -39.77 -9.01
CA ASN A 763 15.39 -40.41 -9.96
C ASN A 763 14.87 -41.83 -10.12
N LYS A 764 14.32 -42.14 -11.30
CA LYS A 764 14.40 -43.48 -11.87
C LYS A 764 15.67 -43.53 -12.70
#